data_AF-A0A284RFI0-F1
#
_entry.id   AF-A0A284RFI0-F1
#
_cell.length_a   1.000
_cell.length_b   1.000
_cell.length_c   1.000
_cell.angle_alpha   90.00
_cell.angle_beta   90.00
_cell.angle_gamma   90.00
#
_symmetry.space_group_name_H-M   'P 1'
#
loop_
_entity.id
_entity.type
_entity.pdbx_description
1 polymer ?
#
loop_
_entity_poly.entity_id
_entity_poly.type
_entity_poly.pdbx_seq_one_letter_code
_entity_poly.pdbx_strand_id
1 'polypeptide(L)'
;MTLRYIGSLRRLPLSRRCLSTLEAGVERPDQYCADLVRKNDYESFLVSPFYPTELRPAYFALKAFSVDLATVQDSVSNPMIGQLRMQFWRDAIKSFSDGSPPRHPIALALYDACQRTHLPAYHLKRIIDARDAELYSSDHLTTDSLAAHAEATSSTLLYLLLSLFSASSSSTLSHAASHLGISQTFATLLRALPFHAANGRMIIPAELTAKHGVVQEDVFRKGADARGIEDAVFELATLANDHLQTARSMFKEDGFGGKVPRAVMPVFMAGASVASILARLEKANFNAFEPGLQLRDWKLPWRLLLSIWNVSAVNDVLQLIFYELTDPGSLTMVSKRFYQFSQVPYVRAHYFLTRYGPTQAMFQALGRGKILTERVLDILMTSGAHLSRYLIQVAFHHYFHTRSHFIKTPWVRTVPLSVFTYFLKLAADTYGDIPRGKSEDDGTIFTWFLQESRFPPQARRVNWETVRDILDKYNFIPFSHKDPLMAQFPLALALEPRLLPYAVSNGFFMDSKYRNFIFRKMFEKVSERSVDDVVNNVKELCRLDPTMYVSRTVAAEVCMEAKYNAHGYAALKQLNKLGNLLFDLPTLVEDLLKLFLKTSSISLPQTQEALQHLYTDFPSSDSVVRLVMLMTVFTSGGSQVNTATIQERLDTLKIGVLTKTDLHNLLINPYTEKYRWLIEYMSKEMVSDVTGQKGMTAAEVTAIVQEVTIRCMEIESKGKMLKKLCEEFSCVRGAIIKSALGTHQVHVADLPEGCSRYHARLCRSYFRANDDDEYFWNGRPNREVTLRDAHDKGCLSSELASPSSTEVGRETVSPRQVLGQIGQEPLSAMIRQDELTPARSRRRMIFDAIPATPPTYIPHDQMHVAKWIKAEFGPRSSVTAVFMTHAIINENSVILNDYLLVAGRAQRVPITLKHFQILARLRRAPCNQLYHDIESGADFFLSEDEYIPKSDSARKLYSKVEVKKESSPANIPVSSVTPERDPTSGSPRGRKRPRRSTAITVRSYVVPGSDDEAIAVEDDEDYDVKMKQTEGNLRLWVKHLGELLKTEQAKHQEHKRKLMKEAGPGAKIRVYKNEFFRSLSTHLRLLRKIDEDKRKGLDCVTDHSLSDVDDDDYSCQTVRSKRRKTSK
;
A
#
# COMPACT_ATOMS: atom_id res chain seq x y z
N MET A 1 22.46 -16.76 -37.74
CA MET A 1 22.21 -15.61 -38.65
C MET A 1 20.75 -15.20 -38.46
N THR A 2 20.32 -13.94 -38.41
CA THR A 2 21.02 -12.64 -38.60
C THR A 2 20.73 -11.65 -37.46
N LEU A 3 21.72 -11.34 -36.62
CA LEU A 3 21.70 -10.19 -35.72
C LEU A 3 22.51 -9.05 -36.35
N ARG A 4 21.85 -8.13 -37.06
CA ARG A 4 22.38 -6.86 -37.60
C ARG A 4 21.23 -6.05 -38.21
N TYR A 5 20.69 -5.06 -37.50
CA TYR A 5 20.13 -3.78 -38.03
C TYR A 5 19.50 -2.86 -36.94
N ILE A 6 20.06 -2.79 -35.73
CA ILE A 6 19.76 -1.73 -34.76
C ILE A 6 21.10 -1.08 -34.39
N GLY A 7 21.47 0.00 -35.09
CA GLY A 7 22.85 0.49 -35.04
C GLY A 7 23.19 1.77 -35.80
N SER A 8 22.28 2.75 -35.93
CA SER A 8 22.66 4.15 -36.18
C SER A 8 21.50 5.13 -35.96
N LEU A 9 21.27 5.52 -34.71
CA LEU A 9 20.74 6.85 -34.39
C LEU A 9 21.74 7.48 -33.42
N ARG A 10 22.57 8.41 -33.94
CA ARG A 10 23.57 9.12 -33.15
C ARG A 10 22.86 9.94 -32.08
N ARG A 11 23.26 9.79 -30.81
CA ARG A 11 22.89 10.73 -29.75
C ARG A 11 23.56 12.08 -30.07
N LEU A 12 22.79 13.03 -30.59
CA LEU A 12 23.22 14.42 -30.61
C LEU A 12 23.34 14.91 -29.15
N PRO A 13 24.42 15.61 -28.78
CA PRO A 13 24.61 16.08 -27.41
C PRO A 13 23.59 17.19 -27.09
N LEU A 14 22.91 17.07 -25.94
CA LEU A 14 22.01 18.10 -25.42
C LEU A 14 22.81 19.32 -24.93
N SER A 15 23.17 20.19 -25.87
CA SER A 15 23.87 21.45 -25.59
C SER A 15 22.94 22.44 -24.88
N ARG A 16 22.87 22.36 -23.54
CA ARG A 16 22.28 23.41 -22.71
C ARG A 16 23.17 24.64 -22.70
N ARG A 17 22.98 25.58 -23.63
CA ARG A 17 23.52 26.94 -23.55
C ARG A 17 22.57 27.98 -24.15
N CYS A 18 22.62 29.19 -23.61
CA CYS A 18 22.03 30.43 -24.13
C CYS A 18 20.49 30.46 -24.29
N LEU A 19 19.79 30.50 -23.14
CA LEU A 19 18.53 31.24 -23.03
C LEU A 19 18.72 32.30 -21.93
N SER A 20 19.24 33.46 -22.35
CA SER A 20 19.51 34.63 -21.52
C SER A 20 18.87 35.86 -22.15
N THR A 21 18.43 36.82 -21.33
CA THR A 21 17.85 38.12 -21.73
C THR A 21 16.72 38.06 -22.76
N LEU A 22 15.50 37.78 -22.27
CA LEU A 22 14.30 38.42 -22.80
C LEU A 22 13.65 39.22 -21.66
N GLU A 23 13.80 40.53 -21.71
CA GLU A 23 13.02 41.47 -20.89
C GLU A 23 11.57 41.54 -21.40
N ALA A 24 10.71 42.23 -20.66
CA ALA A 24 9.26 42.14 -20.80
C ALA A 24 8.73 42.39 -22.23
N GLY A 25 7.76 41.57 -22.67
CA GLY A 25 6.91 41.92 -23.81
C GLY A 25 6.26 40.79 -24.61
N VAL A 26 6.74 39.53 -24.55
CA VAL A 26 6.25 38.45 -25.42
C VAL A 26 5.84 37.22 -24.61
N GLU A 27 4.59 36.78 -24.79
CA GLU A 27 4.07 35.53 -24.22
C GLU A 27 4.76 34.30 -24.84
N ARG A 28 4.70 33.15 -24.16
CA ARG A 28 5.40 31.92 -24.59
C ARG A 28 5.00 31.53 -26.03
N PRO A 29 5.92 31.56 -27.02
CA PRO A 29 5.55 31.47 -28.43
C PRO A 29 4.91 30.12 -28.80
N ASP A 30 5.38 29.02 -28.20
CA ASP A 30 4.78 27.69 -28.34
C ASP A 30 3.31 27.65 -27.92
N GLN A 31 2.97 28.35 -26.83
CA GLN A 31 1.61 28.39 -26.28
C GLN A 31 0.71 29.25 -27.15
N TYR A 32 1.20 30.42 -27.61
CA TYR A 32 0.50 31.27 -28.57
C TYR A 32 0.16 30.49 -29.86
N CYS A 33 1.13 29.76 -30.43
CA CYS A 33 0.91 28.94 -31.63
C CYS A 33 -0.12 27.82 -31.38
N ALA A 34 -0.01 27.10 -30.25
CA ALA A 34 -0.93 26.02 -29.91
C ALA A 34 -2.37 26.50 -29.63
N ASP A 35 -2.54 27.72 -29.12
CA ASP A 35 -3.84 28.32 -28.81
C ASP A 35 -4.49 28.94 -30.06
N LEU A 36 -3.71 29.59 -30.94
CA LEU A 36 -4.17 30.05 -32.26
C LEU A 36 -4.67 28.88 -33.11
N VAL A 37 -3.92 27.78 -33.18
CA VAL A 37 -4.33 26.55 -33.87
C VAL A 37 -5.59 25.96 -33.22
N ARG A 38 -5.69 25.87 -31.88
CA ARG A 38 -6.89 25.37 -31.20
C ARG A 38 -8.16 26.20 -31.49
N LYS A 39 -8.00 27.50 -31.72
CA LYS A 39 -9.09 28.43 -32.08
C LYS A 39 -9.55 28.19 -33.52
N ASN A 40 -8.63 28.24 -34.48
CA ASN A 40 -8.94 28.33 -35.91
C ASN A 40 -8.89 26.98 -36.66
N ASP A 41 -7.97 26.08 -36.31
CA ASP A 41 -7.82 24.73 -36.88
C ASP A 41 -7.83 23.67 -35.76
N TYR A 42 -9.03 23.43 -35.23
CA TYR A 42 -9.24 22.46 -34.15
C TYR A 42 -8.96 21.01 -34.58
N GLU A 43 -9.03 20.71 -35.88
CA GLU A 43 -8.77 19.36 -36.40
C GLU A 43 -7.28 19.04 -36.32
N SER A 44 -6.42 19.97 -36.77
CA SER A 44 -4.96 19.86 -36.54
C SER A 44 -4.61 19.90 -35.06
N PHE A 45 -5.31 20.70 -34.24
CA PHE A 45 -5.11 20.66 -32.79
C PHE A 45 -5.35 19.25 -32.21
N LEU A 46 -6.38 18.53 -32.65
CA LEU A 46 -6.65 17.15 -32.25
C LEU A 46 -5.60 16.14 -32.74
N VAL A 47 -4.86 16.44 -33.81
CA VAL A 47 -3.77 15.59 -34.33
C VAL A 47 -2.45 15.82 -33.57
N SER A 48 -2.25 16.99 -32.96
CA SER A 48 -1.02 17.35 -32.23
C SER A 48 -0.51 16.35 -31.17
N PRO A 49 -1.34 15.58 -30.42
CA PRO A 49 -0.84 14.62 -29.43
C PRO A 49 -0.08 13.44 -30.06
N PHE A 50 -0.32 13.14 -31.35
CA PHE A 50 0.32 12.04 -32.06
C PHE A 50 1.72 12.37 -32.58
N TYR A 51 2.12 13.64 -32.56
CA TYR A 51 3.50 14.05 -32.84
C TYR A 51 4.41 13.76 -31.63
N PRO A 52 5.68 13.36 -31.84
CA PRO A 52 6.70 13.28 -30.80
C PRO A 52 6.82 14.60 -30.02
N THR A 53 7.13 14.51 -28.72
CA THR A 53 7.11 15.69 -27.82
C THR A 53 8.09 16.77 -28.26
N GLU A 54 9.19 16.37 -28.88
CA GLU A 54 10.25 17.20 -29.45
C GLU A 54 9.79 17.98 -30.69
N LEU A 55 8.86 17.40 -31.46
CA LEU A 55 8.37 17.96 -32.74
C LEU A 55 7.06 18.76 -32.59
N ARG A 56 6.34 18.63 -31.47
CA ARG A 56 5.07 19.38 -31.25
C ARG A 56 5.22 20.91 -31.35
N PRO A 57 6.28 21.57 -30.84
CA PRO A 57 6.44 23.02 -31.02
C PRO A 57 6.57 23.40 -32.50
N ALA A 58 7.39 22.66 -33.26
CA ALA A 58 7.57 22.89 -34.70
C ALA A 58 6.30 22.60 -35.52
N TYR A 59 5.54 21.57 -35.15
CA TYR A 59 4.21 21.30 -35.71
C TYR A 59 3.25 22.48 -35.49
N PHE A 60 3.18 23.00 -34.26
CA PHE A 60 2.34 24.15 -33.95
C PHE A 60 2.83 25.44 -34.63
N ALA A 61 4.13 25.66 -34.76
CA ALA A 61 4.68 26.80 -35.49
C ALA A 61 4.27 26.80 -36.97
N LEU A 62 4.44 25.66 -37.66
CA LEU A 62 4.04 25.48 -39.05
C LEU A 62 2.52 25.62 -39.26
N LYS A 63 1.72 25.06 -38.34
CA LYS A 63 0.26 25.19 -38.38
C LYS A 63 -0.21 26.62 -38.06
N ALA A 64 0.40 27.30 -37.11
CA ALA A 64 0.11 28.69 -36.79
C ALA A 64 0.45 29.64 -37.94
N PHE A 65 1.61 29.45 -38.58
CA PHE A 65 2.02 30.17 -39.81
C PHE A 65 1.01 29.97 -40.94
N SER A 66 0.59 28.74 -41.22
CA SER A 66 -0.43 28.47 -42.26
C SER A 66 -1.80 29.05 -41.92
N VAL A 67 -2.17 29.11 -40.64
CA VAL A 67 -3.42 29.73 -40.17
C VAL A 67 -3.37 31.25 -40.33
N ASP A 68 -2.25 31.89 -39.94
CA ASP A 68 -2.07 33.34 -40.02
C ASP A 68 -2.13 33.84 -41.47
N LEU A 69 -1.43 33.17 -42.39
CA LEU A 69 -1.47 33.51 -43.82
C LEU A 69 -2.88 33.35 -44.42
N ALA A 70 -3.59 32.26 -44.09
CA ALA A 70 -4.93 32.03 -44.58
C ALA A 70 -5.94 33.07 -44.08
N THR A 71 -5.79 33.58 -42.85
CA THR A 71 -6.70 34.62 -42.33
C THR A 71 -6.40 36.03 -42.85
N VAL A 72 -5.36 36.26 -43.67
CA VAL A 72 -5.08 37.59 -44.24
C VAL A 72 -6.21 38.05 -45.18
N GLN A 73 -6.65 37.19 -46.11
CA GLN A 73 -7.67 37.55 -47.12
C GLN A 73 -9.06 37.87 -46.52
N ASP A 74 -9.37 37.30 -45.35
CA ASP A 74 -10.64 37.52 -44.64
C ASP A 74 -10.57 38.61 -43.56
N SER A 75 -9.36 38.98 -43.09
CA SER A 75 -9.18 40.03 -42.06
C SER A 75 -8.79 41.39 -42.62
N VAL A 76 -8.77 41.55 -43.95
CA VAL A 76 -8.29 42.77 -44.63
C VAL A 76 -9.18 43.13 -45.82
N SER A 77 -9.73 44.35 -45.83
CA SER A 77 -10.62 44.86 -46.89
C SER A 77 -9.90 45.52 -48.08
N ASN A 78 -8.59 45.77 -47.99
CA ASN A 78 -7.78 46.37 -49.05
C ASN A 78 -6.55 45.49 -49.32
N PRO A 79 -6.40 44.90 -50.52
CA PRO A 79 -5.30 43.99 -50.85
C PRO A 79 -3.90 44.52 -50.47
N MET A 80 -3.65 45.82 -50.60
CA MET A 80 -2.36 46.46 -50.26
C MET A 80 -1.96 46.22 -48.79
N ILE A 81 -2.93 46.21 -47.86
CA ILE A 81 -2.67 45.92 -46.44
C ILE A 81 -2.39 44.42 -46.22
N GLY A 82 -2.95 43.55 -47.06
CA GLY A 82 -2.63 42.13 -47.08
C GLY A 82 -1.21 41.89 -47.57
N GLN A 83 -0.80 42.57 -48.65
CA GLN A 83 0.56 42.50 -49.17
C GLN A 83 1.61 42.95 -48.16
N LEU A 84 1.32 43.96 -47.33
CA LEU A 84 2.23 44.36 -46.23
C LEU A 84 2.45 43.22 -45.22
N ARG A 85 1.45 42.36 -44.96
CA ARG A 85 1.62 41.15 -44.15
C ARG A 85 2.37 40.04 -44.88
N MET A 86 2.10 39.83 -46.18
CA MET A 86 2.85 38.85 -46.99
C MET A 86 4.33 39.23 -47.10
N GLN A 87 4.63 40.53 -47.28
CA GLN A 87 5.98 41.06 -47.31
C GLN A 87 6.68 40.94 -45.96
N PHE A 88 6.00 41.28 -44.85
CA PHE A 88 6.51 40.98 -43.50
C PHE A 88 6.91 39.52 -43.34
N TRP A 89 6.10 38.57 -43.84
CA TRP A 89 6.42 37.15 -43.77
C TRP A 89 7.57 36.72 -44.68
N ARG A 90 7.74 37.33 -45.87
CA ARG A 90 8.93 37.14 -46.72
C ARG A 90 10.20 37.62 -46.03
N ASP A 91 10.17 38.81 -45.45
CA ASP A 91 11.30 39.41 -44.74
C ASP A 91 11.62 38.67 -43.43
N ALA A 92 10.60 38.18 -42.72
CA ALA A 92 10.78 37.31 -41.56
C ALA A 92 11.53 36.02 -41.92
N ILE A 93 11.12 35.30 -42.96
CA ILE A 93 11.82 34.07 -43.40
C ILE A 93 13.24 34.38 -43.89
N LYS A 94 13.45 35.52 -44.56
CA LYS A 94 14.79 35.97 -44.94
C LYS A 94 15.68 36.19 -43.71
N SER A 95 15.18 36.88 -42.68
CA SER A 95 15.94 37.11 -41.43
C SER A 95 16.32 35.83 -40.66
N PHE A 96 15.73 34.67 -41.00
CA PHE A 96 16.10 33.38 -40.41
C PHE A 96 17.47 32.88 -40.88
N SER A 97 17.94 33.21 -42.09
CA SER A 97 19.34 32.94 -42.48
C SER A 97 20.31 33.82 -41.71
N ASP A 98 19.87 35.04 -41.40
CA ASP A 98 20.67 36.11 -40.81
C ASP A 98 20.63 36.07 -39.26
N GLY A 99 20.09 34.98 -38.69
CA GLY A 99 20.03 34.70 -37.26
C GLY A 99 19.14 35.63 -36.44
N SER A 100 18.32 36.48 -37.08
CA SER A 100 17.69 37.66 -36.48
C SER A 100 16.16 37.71 -36.68
N PRO A 101 15.41 36.68 -36.21
CA PRO A 101 13.96 36.62 -36.39
C PRO A 101 13.23 37.82 -35.74
N PRO A 102 12.16 38.35 -36.37
CA PRO A 102 11.39 39.44 -35.80
C PRO A 102 10.68 39.01 -34.50
N ARG A 103 10.37 39.98 -33.63
CA ARG A 103 9.70 39.77 -32.32
C ARG A 103 8.20 39.45 -32.45
N HIS A 104 7.86 38.45 -33.26
CA HIS A 104 6.51 37.94 -33.46
C HIS A 104 6.43 36.47 -32.97
N PRO A 105 5.46 36.07 -32.12
CA PRO A 105 5.46 34.75 -31.49
C PRO A 105 5.58 33.58 -32.47
N ILE A 106 4.86 33.63 -33.60
CA ILE A 106 4.89 32.59 -34.62
C ILE A 106 6.26 32.58 -35.34
N ALA A 107 6.86 33.74 -35.61
CA ALA A 107 8.16 33.82 -36.27
C ALA A 107 9.29 33.28 -35.39
N LEU A 108 9.25 33.53 -34.08
CA LEU A 108 10.19 32.97 -33.10
C LEU A 108 10.09 31.44 -33.02
N ALA A 109 8.87 30.89 -32.98
CA ALA A 109 8.66 29.44 -32.98
C ALA A 109 9.05 28.79 -34.32
N LEU A 110 8.80 29.46 -35.44
CA LEU A 110 9.16 28.98 -36.77
C LEU A 110 10.69 29.00 -37.00
N TYR A 111 11.38 30.01 -36.48
CA TYR A 111 12.85 30.07 -36.48
C TYR A 111 13.45 28.89 -35.70
N ASP A 112 12.98 28.64 -34.47
CA ASP A 112 13.42 27.51 -33.65
C ASP A 112 13.13 26.15 -34.33
N ALA A 113 11.99 26.01 -35.01
CA ALA A 113 11.67 24.85 -35.85
C ALA A 113 12.68 24.67 -37.00
N CYS A 114 13.00 25.75 -37.73
CA CYS A 114 13.97 25.73 -38.83
C CYS A 114 15.37 25.34 -38.35
N GLN A 115 15.83 25.88 -37.21
CA GLN A 115 17.13 25.55 -36.63
C GLN A 115 17.24 24.10 -36.16
N ARG A 116 16.15 23.51 -35.63
CA ARG A 116 16.14 22.12 -35.13
C ARG A 116 15.96 21.04 -36.21
N THR A 117 15.29 21.37 -37.32
CA THR A 117 14.84 20.37 -38.30
C THR A 117 15.21 20.68 -39.75
N HIS A 118 15.98 21.75 -40.00
CA HIS A 118 16.46 22.17 -41.33
C HIS A 118 15.35 22.27 -42.38
N LEU A 119 14.23 22.92 -42.02
CA LEU A 119 13.08 23.07 -42.90
C LEU A 119 13.43 23.81 -44.21
N PRO A 120 13.01 23.31 -45.38
CA PRO A 120 13.28 23.96 -46.66
C PRO A 120 12.51 25.28 -46.80
N ALA A 121 13.22 26.40 -46.68
CA ALA A 121 12.66 27.76 -46.81
C ALA A 121 11.88 27.99 -48.12
N TYR A 122 12.23 27.26 -49.19
CA TYR A 122 11.47 27.24 -50.45
C TYR A 122 9.98 26.93 -50.25
N HIS A 123 9.63 25.95 -49.42
CA HIS A 123 8.23 25.60 -49.18
C HIS A 123 7.49 26.68 -48.38
N LEU A 124 8.15 27.30 -47.39
CA LEU A 124 7.57 28.44 -46.66
C LEU A 124 7.30 29.63 -47.59
N LYS A 125 8.24 29.94 -48.49
CA LYS A 125 8.07 31.00 -49.49
C LYS A 125 6.95 30.68 -50.50
N ARG A 126 6.88 29.43 -51.01
CA ARG A 126 5.84 28.98 -51.96
C ARG A 126 4.43 29.18 -51.41
N ILE A 127 4.22 28.91 -50.12
CA ILE A 127 2.92 29.15 -49.45
C ILE A 127 2.58 30.65 -49.43
N ILE A 128 3.54 31.53 -49.10
CA ILE A 128 3.31 32.98 -49.08
C ILE A 128 3.03 33.50 -50.49
N ASP A 129 3.85 33.15 -51.48
CA ASP A 129 3.68 33.63 -52.85
C ASP A 129 2.33 33.16 -53.45
N ALA A 130 1.84 31.98 -53.09
CA ALA A 130 0.50 31.52 -53.46
C ALA A 130 -0.64 32.27 -52.74
N ARG A 131 -0.46 32.64 -51.46
CA ARG A 131 -1.44 33.42 -50.68
C ARG A 131 -1.44 34.91 -51.02
N ASP A 132 -0.33 35.44 -51.51
CA ASP A 132 -0.20 36.83 -52.00
C ASP A 132 -0.90 37.02 -53.36
N ALA A 133 -0.83 36.04 -54.25
CA ALA A 133 -1.59 36.02 -55.50
C ALA A 133 -3.12 35.98 -55.27
N GLU A 134 -3.55 35.23 -54.25
CA GLU A 134 -4.95 35.07 -53.81
C GLU A 134 -5.57 36.39 -53.29
N LEU A 135 -4.77 37.41 -52.96
CA LEU A 135 -5.26 38.75 -52.57
C LEU A 135 -5.81 39.55 -53.76
N TYR A 136 -5.43 39.21 -54.99
CA TYR A 136 -5.87 39.90 -56.21
C TYR A 136 -6.97 39.15 -56.97
N SER A 137 -7.01 37.82 -56.84
CA SER A 137 -8.02 36.97 -57.50
C SER A 137 -8.35 35.79 -56.59
N SER A 138 -9.56 35.78 -56.02
CA SER A 138 -10.13 34.66 -55.26
C SER A 138 -10.73 33.57 -56.14
N ASP A 139 -11.02 33.90 -57.40
CA ASP A 139 -11.99 33.16 -58.21
C ASP A 139 -11.26 32.20 -59.15
N HIS A 140 -11.28 30.92 -58.80
CA HIS A 140 -10.68 29.86 -59.60
C HIS A 140 -11.53 29.57 -60.85
N LEU A 141 -10.95 29.73 -62.04
CA LEU A 141 -11.69 29.49 -63.29
C LEU A 141 -11.94 28.00 -63.55
N THR A 142 -10.93 27.16 -63.28
CA THR A 142 -10.98 25.70 -63.49
C THR A 142 -10.62 24.92 -62.23
N THR A 143 -11.06 23.68 -62.17
CA THR A 143 -10.69 22.67 -61.16
C THR A 143 -9.17 22.50 -61.05
N ASP A 144 -8.45 22.44 -62.17
CA ASP A 144 -6.98 22.42 -62.21
C ASP A 144 -6.34 23.64 -61.55
N SER A 145 -6.90 24.85 -61.76
CA SER A 145 -6.36 26.08 -61.15
C SER A 145 -6.50 26.08 -59.63
N LEU A 146 -7.57 25.47 -59.11
CA LEU A 146 -7.78 25.27 -57.68
C LEU A 146 -6.87 24.17 -57.12
N ALA A 147 -6.67 23.07 -57.85
CA ALA A 147 -5.74 22.01 -57.48
C ALA A 147 -4.28 22.53 -57.40
N ALA A 148 -3.87 23.39 -58.34
CA ALA A 148 -2.56 24.03 -58.34
C ALA A 148 -2.35 24.96 -57.14
N HIS A 149 -3.37 25.73 -56.73
CA HIS A 149 -3.33 26.54 -55.50
C HIS A 149 -3.25 25.65 -54.25
N ALA A 150 -4.04 24.58 -54.18
CA ALA A 150 -4.02 23.63 -53.07
C ALA A 150 -2.66 22.92 -52.92
N GLU A 151 -2.02 22.61 -54.05
CA GLU A 151 -0.67 22.06 -54.12
C GLU A 151 0.39 23.07 -53.64
N ALA A 152 0.29 24.33 -54.04
CA ALA A 152 1.17 25.41 -53.58
C ALA A 152 1.00 25.77 -52.09
N THR A 153 -0.15 25.45 -51.49
CA THR A 153 -0.48 25.78 -50.10
C THR A 153 -0.54 24.55 -49.18
N SER A 154 -1.66 23.83 -49.15
CA SER A 154 -1.91 22.70 -48.24
C SER A 154 -0.96 21.52 -48.44
N SER A 155 -0.68 21.12 -49.69
CA SER A 155 0.30 20.04 -49.94
C SER A 155 1.71 20.46 -49.55
N THR A 156 2.08 21.70 -49.84
CA THR A 156 3.39 22.27 -49.48
C THR A 156 3.58 22.35 -47.95
N LEU A 157 2.51 22.59 -47.18
CA LEU A 157 2.52 22.44 -45.72
C LEU A 157 2.74 20.98 -45.29
N LEU A 158 2.12 20.01 -45.97
CA LEU A 158 2.35 18.58 -45.68
C LEU A 158 3.79 18.14 -46.00
N TYR A 159 4.45 18.72 -47.01
CA TYR A 159 5.89 18.47 -47.27
C TYR A 159 6.78 19.02 -46.14
N LEU A 160 6.48 20.21 -45.61
CA LEU A 160 7.15 20.74 -44.42
C LEU A 160 6.94 19.83 -43.19
N LEU A 161 5.75 19.24 -43.04
CA LEU A 161 5.47 18.28 -41.96
C LEU A 161 6.17 16.92 -42.18
N LEU A 162 6.35 16.44 -43.41
CA LEU A 162 7.23 15.30 -43.71
C LEU A 162 8.71 15.62 -43.42
N SER A 163 9.11 16.88 -43.57
CA SER A 163 10.49 17.34 -43.30
C SER A 163 10.83 17.25 -41.81
N LEU A 164 9.86 17.52 -40.90
CA LEU A 164 10.03 17.28 -39.46
C LEU A 164 10.40 15.82 -39.11
N PHE A 165 9.99 14.86 -39.94
CA PHE A 165 10.30 13.43 -39.78
C PHE A 165 11.50 12.98 -40.64
N SER A 166 12.20 13.91 -41.32
CA SER A 166 13.24 13.60 -42.32
C SER A 166 12.76 12.69 -43.46
N ALA A 167 11.45 12.70 -43.76
CA ALA A 167 10.80 11.73 -44.65
C ALA A 167 10.60 12.24 -46.10
N SER A 168 10.89 13.51 -46.36
CA SER A 168 10.66 14.18 -47.65
C SER A 168 11.41 13.56 -48.85
N SER A 169 12.44 12.75 -48.59
CA SER A 169 13.17 12.02 -49.64
C SER A 169 12.39 10.84 -50.24
N SER A 170 11.24 10.45 -49.66
CA SER A 170 10.37 9.43 -50.25
C SER A 170 9.41 10.04 -51.25
N SER A 171 9.54 9.64 -52.52
CA SER A 171 8.63 10.05 -53.59
C SER A 171 7.17 9.68 -53.27
N THR A 172 6.92 8.44 -52.84
CA THR A 172 5.60 7.93 -52.44
C THR A 172 4.93 8.79 -51.37
N LEU A 173 5.67 9.16 -50.31
CA LEU A 173 5.10 9.97 -49.23
C LEU A 173 4.79 11.39 -49.68
N SER A 174 5.63 11.96 -50.55
CA SER A 174 5.40 13.29 -51.14
C SER A 174 4.21 13.29 -52.10
N HIS A 175 4.07 12.30 -52.99
CA HIS A 175 2.90 12.18 -53.86
C HIS A 175 1.60 11.92 -53.06
N ALA A 176 1.63 11.04 -52.06
CA ALA A 176 0.47 10.81 -51.19
C ALA A 176 0.10 12.07 -50.38
N ALA A 177 1.09 12.88 -49.98
CA ALA A 177 0.86 14.19 -49.36
C ALA A 177 0.30 15.23 -50.33
N SER A 178 0.68 15.21 -51.61
CA SER A 178 0.12 16.06 -52.67
C SER A 178 -1.39 15.83 -52.84
N HIS A 179 -1.79 14.59 -53.09
CA HIS A 179 -3.22 14.27 -53.24
C HIS A 179 -4.00 14.52 -51.93
N LEU A 180 -3.42 14.25 -50.76
CA LEU A 180 -4.05 14.58 -49.47
C LEU A 180 -4.23 16.11 -49.28
N GLY A 181 -3.26 16.93 -49.67
CA GLY A 181 -3.34 18.40 -49.55
C GLY A 181 -4.40 19.02 -50.47
N ILE A 182 -4.53 18.50 -51.70
CA ILE A 182 -5.59 18.88 -52.64
C ILE A 182 -6.96 18.51 -52.06
N SER A 183 -7.13 17.24 -51.67
CA SER A 183 -8.36 16.72 -51.05
C SER A 183 -8.76 17.50 -49.78
N GLN A 184 -7.79 17.83 -48.91
CA GLN A 184 -8.03 18.64 -47.72
C GLN A 184 -8.50 20.05 -48.07
N THR A 185 -7.93 20.67 -49.10
CA THR A 185 -8.32 22.03 -49.52
C THR A 185 -9.75 22.04 -50.06
N PHE A 186 -10.09 21.10 -50.94
CA PHE A 186 -11.44 21.02 -51.52
C PHE A 186 -12.50 20.78 -50.43
N ALA A 187 -12.27 19.83 -49.53
CA ALA A 187 -13.20 19.57 -48.41
C ALA A 187 -13.29 20.73 -47.41
N THR A 188 -12.21 21.49 -47.21
CA THR A 188 -12.21 22.68 -46.35
C THR A 188 -13.01 23.82 -46.99
N LEU A 189 -12.83 24.05 -48.29
CA LEU A 189 -13.59 25.03 -49.06
C LEU A 189 -15.08 24.67 -49.09
N LEU A 190 -15.45 23.44 -49.44
CA LEU A 190 -16.85 23.01 -49.40
C LEU A 190 -17.52 23.23 -48.02
N ARG A 191 -16.79 22.99 -46.92
CA ARG A 191 -17.27 23.32 -45.57
C ARG A 191 -17.37 24.83 -45.32
N ALA A 192 -16.55 25.65 -45.98
CA ALA A 192 -16.55 27.11 -45.85
C ALA A 192 -17.52 27.84 -46.81
N LEU A 193 -18.17 27.14 -47.75
CA LEU A 193 -19.09 27.73 -48.74
C LEU A 193 -20.10 28.72 -48.14
N PRO A 194 -20.79 28.44 -47.02
CA PRO A 194 -21.79 29.37 -46.48
C PRO A 194 -21.19 30.67 -45.95
N PHE A 195 -19.94 30.63 -45.47
CA PHE A 195 -19.24 31.81 -44.97
C PHE A 195 -18.77 32.71 -46.13
N HIS A 196 -18.18 32.12 -47.17
CA HIS A 196 -17.73 32.90 -48.34
C HIS A 196 -18.91 33.41 -49.17
N ALA A 197 -19.99 32.63 -49.33
CA ALA A 197 -21.20 33.07 -50.01
C ALA A 197 -21.89 34.24 -49.29
N ALA A 198 -21.96 34.23 -47.95
CA ALA A 198 -22.46 35.35 -47.16
C ALA A 198 -21.59 36.62 -47.27
N ASN A 199 -20.30 36.46 -47.59
CA ASN A 199 -19.36 37.54 -47.89
C ASN A 199 -19.29 37.89 -49.41
N GLY A 200 -20.17 37.32 -50.24
CA GLY A 200 -20.23 37.59 -51.68
C GLY A 200 -19.09 37.03 -52.53
N ARG A 201 -18.37 36.00 -52.05
CA ARG A 201 -17.29 35.31 -52.78
C ARG A 201 -17.70 33.90 -53.19
N MET A 202 -17.43 33.52 -54.44
CA MET A 202 -17.63 32.16 -54.94
C MET A 202 -16.34 31.35 -54.84
N ILE A 203 -16.40 30.19 -54.20
CA ILE A 203 -15.23 29.30 -53.97
C ILE A 203 -15.26 27.99 -54.78
N ILE A 204 -16.39 27.70 -55.43
CA ILE A 204 -16.49 26.58 -56.38
C ILE A 204 -16.00 27.09 -57.74
N PRO A 205 -15.11 26.37 -58.45
CA PRO A 205 -14.56 26.85 -59.71
C PRO A 205 -15.63 27.22 -60.75
N ALA A 206 -15.37 28.29 -61.51
CA ALA A 206 -16.32 28.84 -62.47
C ALA A 206 -16.80 27.78 -63.47
N GLU A 207 -15.88 26.94 -63.96
CA GLU A 207 -16.13 25.71 -64.72
C GLU A 207 -17.29 24.85 -64.17
N LEU A 208 -17.24 24.48 -62.89
CA LEU A 208 -18.27 23.64 -62.27
C LEU A 208 -19.59 24.39 -62.08
N THR A 209 -19.54 25.68 -61.72
CA THR A 209 -20.76 26.49 -61.58
C THR A 209 -21.48 26.65 -62.93
N ALA A 210 -20.74 26.88 -64.02
CA ALA A 210 -21.29 26.99 -65.36
C ALA A 210 -21.86 25.65 -65.87
N LYS A 211 -21.13 24.54 -65.64
CA LYS A 211 -21.54 23.18 -66.03
C LYS A 211 -22.90 22.78 -65.45
N HIS A 212 -23.18 23.16 -64.20
CA HIS A 212 -24.43 22.84 -63.50
C HIS A 212 -25.48 23.98 -63.54
N GLY A 213 -25.23 25.05 -64.33
CA GLY A 213 -26.17 26.16 -64.51
C GLY A 213 -26.36 27.05 -63.27
N VAL A 214 -25.38 27.08 -62.37
CA VAL A 214 -25.43 27.80 -61.09
C VAL A 214 -25.18 29.29 -61.29
N VAL A 215 -26.18 30.11 -60.98
CA VAL A 215 -26.05 31.58 -60.96
C VAL A 215 -25.48 32.00 -59.60
N GLN A 216 -24.30 32.62 -59.60
CA GLN A 216 -23.59 33.00 -58.36
C GLN A 216 -24.42 33.94 -57.46
N GLU A 217 -25.12 34.90 -58.05
CA GLU A 217 -26.01 35.84 -57.34
C GLU A 217 -27.15 35.12 -56.59
N ASP A 218 -27.65 34.01 -57.14
CA ASP A 218 -28.64 33.16 -56.48
C ASP A 218 -28.02 32.40 -55.30
N VAL A 219 -26.79 31.91 -55.40
CA VAL A 219 -26.09 31.27 -54.27
C VAL A 219 -25.87 32.28 -53.13
N PHE A 220 -25.52 33.52 -53.44
CA PHE A 220 -25.32 34.58 -52.43
C PHE A 220 -26.61 35.03 -51.74
N ARG A 221 -27.77 34.97 -52.43
CA ARG A 221 -29.08 35.37 -51.86
C ARG A 221 -29.91 34.25 -51.25
N LYS A 222 -29.84 33.04 -51.84
CA LYS A 222 -30.71 31.90 -51.54
C LYS A 222 -29.96 30.74 -50.86
N GLY A 223 -28.62 30.74 -50.90
CA GLY A 223 -27.79 29.71 -50.29
C GLY A 223 -28.07 28.31 -50.87
N ALA A 224 -28.71 27.45 -50.08
CA ALA A 224 -29.11 26.11 -50.47
C ALA A 224 -30.11 26.10 -51.64
N ASP A 225 -31.05 27.04 -51.68
CA ASP A 225 -32.15 27.03 -52.67
C ASP A 225 -31.73 27.54 -54.06
N ALA A 226 -30.42 27.67 -54.30
CA ALA A 226 -29.84 28.04 -55.59
C ALA A 226 -29.75 26.82 -56.52
N ARG A 227 -30.38 26.90 -57.70
CA ARG A 227 -30.47 25.78 -58.64
C ARG A 227 -29.07 25.27 -59.06
N GLY A 228 -28.86 23.96 -58.96
CA GLY A 228 -27.62 23.27 -59.37
C GLY A 228 -26.47 23.33 -58.35
N ILE A 229 -26.63 23.99 -57.20
CA ILE A 229 -25.53 24.11 -56.23
C ILE A 229 -25.16 22.77 -55.60
N GLU A 230 -26.14 21.89 -55.34
CA GLU A 230 -25.90 20.56 -54.78
C GLU A 230 -25.13 19.66 -55.77
N ASP A 231 -25.42 19.73 -57.07
CA ASP A 231 -24.68 19.01 -58.13
C ASP A 231 -23.23 19.51 -58.27
N ALA A 232 -23.02 20.83 -58.20
CA ALA A 232 -21.68 21.42 -58.25
C ALA A 232 -20.85 21.09 -56.98
N VAL A 233 -21.49 21.03 -55.82
CA VAL A 233 -20.87 20.54 -54.57
C VAL A 233 -20.58 19.04 -54.65
N PHE A 234 -21.49 18.24 -55.21
CA PHE A 234 -21.31 16.79 -55.40
C PHE A 234 -20.10 16.48 -56.30
N GLU A 235 -19.93 17.20 -57.41
CA GLU A 235 -18.78 16.99 -58.30
C GLU A 235 -17.46 17.37 -57.63
N LEU A 236 -17.39 18.52 -56.94
CA LEU A 236 -16.18 18.93 -56.22
C LEU A 236 -15.88 18.01 -55.01
N ALA A 237 -16.92 17.46 -54.36
CA ALA A 237 -16.77 16.47 -53.30
C ALA A 237 -16.31 15.10 -53.83
N THR A 238 -16.75 14.72 -55.02
CA THR A 238 -16.27 13.52 -55.73
C THR A 238 -14.79 13.65 -56.04
N LEU A 239 -14.35 14.75 -56.67
CA LEU A 239 -12.93 15.02 -56.92
C LEU A 239 -12.11 15.01 -55.61
N ALA A 240 -12.63 15.61 -54.53
CA ALA A 240 -11.98 15.59 -53.22
C ALA A 240 -11.85 14.16 -52.65
N ASN A 241 -12.86 13.30 -52.81
CA ASN A 241 -12.78 11.88 -52.46
C ASN A 241 -11.74 11.15 -53.32
N ASP A 242 -11.71 11.38 -54.62
CA ASP A 242 -10.85 10.61 -55.53
C ASP A 242 -9.37 10.87 -55.24
N HIS A 243 -8.98 12.14 -55.03
CA HIS A 243 -7.65 12.47 -54.49
C HIS A 243 -7.37 11.74 -53.14
N LEU A 244 -8.35 11.62 -52.24
CA LEU A 244 -8.19 10.88 -50.98
C LEU A 244 -8.03 9.36 -51.19
N GLN A 245 -8.64 8.78 -52.23
CA GLN A 245 -8.47 7.37 -52.57
C GLN A 245 -7.14 7.11 -53.28
N THR A 246 -6.68 8.01 -54.17
CA THR A 246 -5.34 7.95 -54.77
C THR A 246 -4.24 8.02 -53.70
N ALA A 247 -4.37 8.94 -52.74
CA ALA A 247 -3.48 9.01 -51.58
C ALA A 247 -3.47 7.72 -50.74
N ARG A 248 -4.52 6.88 -50.82
CA ARG A 248 -4.61 5.57 -50.16
C ARG A 248 -4.13 4.40 -51.03
N SER A 249 -4.19 4.49 -52.36
CA SER A 249 -3.73 3.43 -53.27
C SER A 249 -2.20 3.36 -53.31
N MET A 250 -1.52 4.50 -53.27
CA MET A 250 -0.06 4.61 -53.16
C MET A 250 0.54 3.78 -52.01
N PHE A 251 -0.16 3.69 -50.86
CA PHE A 251 0.27 2.83 -49.73
C PHE A 251 0.03 1.32 -49.93
N LYS A 252 -0.70 0.90 -50.96
CA LYS A 252 -0.89 -0.51 -51.34
C LYS A 252 0.21 -0.97 -52.29
N GLU A 253 0.56 -0.11 -53.26
CA GLU A 253 1.44 -0.44 -54.37
C GLU A 253 2.92 -0.57 -53.94
N ASP A 254 3.45 0.41 -53.19
CA ASP A 254 4.87 0.43 -52.74
C ASP A 254 5.18 -0.47 -51.53
N GLY A 255 4.59 -1.67 -51.48
CA GLY A 255 4.94 -2.71 -50.50
C GLY A 255 4.58 -2.41 -49.02
N PHE A 256 4.07 -1.23 -48.69
CA PHE A 256 3.66 -0.83 -47.33
C PHE A 256 2.40 -1.57 -46.80
N GLY A 257 1.87 -2.55 -47.55
CA GLY A 257 0.79 -3.42 -47.11
C GLY A 257 -0.55 -2.71 -46.92
N GLY A 258 -0.79 -1.62 -47.66
CA GLY A 258 -1.99 -0.79 -47.57
C GLY A 258 -2.04 0.10 -46.32
N LYS A 259 -0.90 0.40 -45.68
CA LYS A 259 -0.84 1.11 -44.39
C LYS A 259 0.25 2.17 -44.38
N VAL A 260 -0.06 3.34 -43.82
CA VAL A 260 0.91 4.42 -43.63
C VAL A 260 2.02 3.99 -42.66
N PRO A 261 3.32 4.26 -42.95
CA PRO A 261 4.41 3.96 -42.03
C PRO A 261 4.27 4.69 -40.69
N ARG A 262 4.47 3.99 -39.57
CA ARG A 262 4.16 4.49 -38.21
C ARG A 262 4.83 5.83 -37.87
N ALA A 263 6.05 6.07 -38.38
CA ALA A 263 6.81 7.29 -38.12
C ALA A 263 6.15 8.55 -38.70
N VAL A 264 5.54 8.45 -39.89
CA VAL A 264 4.90 9.58 -40.59
C VAL A 264 3.38 9.58 -40.49
N MET A 265 2.79 8.58 -39.84
CA MET A 265 1.34 8.49 -39.56
C MET A 265 0.74 9.84 -39.09
N PRO A 266 1.36 10.62 -38.17
CA PRO A 266 0.80 11.90 -37.71
C PRO A 266 0.61 12.97 -38.80
N VAL A 267 1.29 12.86 -39.95
CA VAL A 267 1.07 13.74 -41.12
C VAL A 267 -0.22 13.36 -41.85
N PHE A 268 -0.38 12.08 -42.15
CA PHE A 268 -1.52 11.55 -42.92
C PHE A 268 -2.83 11.46 -42.11
N MET A 269 -2.78 11.67 -40.80
CA MET A 269 -3.96 11.74 -39.92
C MET A 269 -4.98 12.83 -40.34
N ALA A 270 -4.56 13.87 -41.07
CA ALA A 270 -5.48 14.85 -41.67
C ALA A 270 -6.53 14.17 -42.58
N GLY A 271 -6.16 13.10 -43.30
CA GLY A 271 -7.09 12.34 -44.14
C GLY A 271 -8.25 11.67 -43.40
N ALA A 272 -8.18 11.58 -42.07
CA ALA A 272 -9.30 11.12 -41.23
C ALA A 272 -10.33 12.23 -40.94
N SER A 273 -9.95 13.50 -40.92
CA SER A 273 -10.92 14.61 -40.80
C SER A 273 -11.55 14.95 -42.15
N VAL A 274 -10.77 14.95 -43.23
CA VAL A 274 -11.27 15.06 -44.61
C VAL A 274 -12.31 13.97 -44.92
N ALA A 275 -12.01 12.71 -44.58
CA ALA A 275 -12.99 11.62 -44.69
C ALA A 275 -14.24 11.82 -43.81
N SER A 276 -14.13 12.53 -42.68
CA SER A 276 -15.28 12.86 -41.83
C SER A 276 -16.15 13.96 -42.44
N ILE A 277 -15.55 14.97 -43.08
CA ILE A 277 -16.26 16.06 -43.77
C ILE A 277 -17.01 15.52 -44.99
N LEU A 278 -16.34 14.74 -45.85
CA LEU A 278 -16.95 14.15 -47.05
C LEU A 278 -18.11 13.20 -46.68
N ALA A 279 -17.94 12.33 -45.69
CA ALA A 279 -19.01 11.45 -45.17
C ALA A 279 -20.06 12.15 -44.28
N ARG A 280 -20.03 13.50 -44.22
CA ARG A 280 -21.10 14.36 -43.68
C ARG A 280 -21.82 15.08 -44.82
N LEU A 281 -21.08 15.65 -45.79
CA LEU A 281 -21.62 16.16 -47.05
C LEU A 281 -22.52 15.12 -47.74
N GLU A 282 -22.04 13.88 -47.88
CA GLU A 282 -22.79 12.74 -48.42
C GLU A 282 -24.14 12.52 -47.70
N LYS A 283 -24.21 12.77 -46.39
CA LYS A 283 -25.40 12.56 -45.55
C LYS A 283 -26.33 13.76 -45.49
N ALA A 284 -25.82 14.93 -45.87
CA ALA A 284 -26.59 16.14 -46.11
C ALA A 284 -27.10 16.20 -47.57
N ASN A 285 -27.04 15.09 -48.32
CA ASN A 285 -27.29 15.05 -49.77
C ASN A 285 -26.50 16.12 -50.55
N PHE A 286 -25.25 16.35 -50.14
CA PHE A 286 -24.34 17.36 -50.69
C PHE A 286 -24.77 18.83 -50.47
N ASN A 287 -25.75 19.08 -49.61
CA ASN A 287 -26.10 20.42 -49.15
C ASN A 287 -25.02 21.00 -48.22
N ALA A 288 -24.10 21.78 -48.77
CA ALA A 288 -23.01 22.43 -48.02
C ALA A 288 -23.47 23.52 -47.04
N PHE A 289 -24.74 23.95 -47.10
CA PHE A 289 -25.33 24.95 -46.20
C PHE A 289 -25.95 24.35 -44.93
N GLU A 290 -25.99 23.02 -44.79
CA GLU A 290 -26.54 22.36 -43.60
C GLU A 290 -25.82 22.84 -42.32
N PRO A 291 -26.52 23.42 -41.31
CA PRO A 291 -25.89 23.90 -40.08
C PRO A 291 -25.13 22.80 -39.33
N GLY A 292 -25.53 21.53 -39.50
CA GLY A 292 -24.84 20.37 -38.94
C GLY A 292 -23.41 20.18 -39.46
N LEU A 293 -23.03 20.69 -40.65
CA LEU A 293 -21.66 20.65 -41.17
C LEU A 293 -20.70 21.62 -40.46
N GLN A 294 -21.21 22.78 -40.02
CA GLN A 294 -20.40 23.81 -39.34
C GLN A 294 -20.02 23.43 -37.90
N LEU A 295 -20.76 22.51 -37.30
CA LEU A 295 -20.47 21.99 -35.96
C LEU A 295 -19.23 21.09 -35.95
N ARG A 296 -18.50 21.09 -34.82
CA ARG A 296 -17.33 20.23 -34.60
C ARG A 296 -17.77 18.77 -34.46
N ASP A 297 -17.19 17.85 -35.24
CA ASP A 297 -17.50 16.41 -35.13
C ASP A 297 -16.98 15.84 -33.80
N TRP A 298 -17.89 15.55 -32.86
CA TRP A 298 -17.55 14.94 -31.58
C TRP A 298 -17.00 13.51 -31.71
N LYS A 299 -17.21 12.85 -32.86
CA LYS A 299 -16.66 11.52 -33.17
C LYS A 299 -15.24 11.62 -33.73
N LEU A 300 -14.76 12.78 -34.16
CA LEU A 300 -13.43 12.94 -34.74
C LEU A 300 -12.30 12.56 -33.75
N PRO A 301 -12.28 13.00 -32.48
CA PRO A 301 -11.29 12.53 -31.50
C PRO A 301 -11.27 11.00 -31.35
N TRP A 302 -12.45 10.37 -31.33
CA TRP A 302 -12.58 8.91 -31.24
C TRP A 302 -12.10 8.20 -32.51
N ARG A 303 -12.41 8.73 -33.69
CA ARG A 303 -11.92 8.22 -34.99
C ARG A 303 -10.41 8.31 -35.11
N LEU A 304 -9.82 9.43 -34.68
CA LEU A 304 -8.36 9.63 -34.64
C LEU A 304 -7.69 8.66 -33.64
N LEU A 305 -8.26 8.46 -32.45
CA LEU A 305 -7.76 7.45 -31.51
C LEU A 305 -7.88 6.02 -32.10
N LEU A 306 -9.02 5.66 -32.66
CA LEU A 306 -9.28 4.32 -33.21
C LEU A 306 -8.35 3.96 -34.38
N SER A 307 -7.95 4.92 -35.22
CA SER A 307 -7.00 4.66 -36.31
C SER A 307 -5.63 4.20 -35.78
N ILE A 308 -5.21 4.69 -34.61
CA ILE A 308 -3.95 4.32 -33.94
C ILE A 308 -4.11 3.09 -33.04
N TRP A 309 -5.30 2.83 -32.46
CA TRP A 309 -5.56 1.59 -31.70
C TRP A 309 -5.45 0.32 -32.55
N ASN A 310 -5.50 0.44 -33.89
CA ASN A 310 -5.23 -0.63 -34.84
C ASN A 310 -3.73 -0.88 -35.09
N VAL A 311 -2.83 -0.14 -34.41
CA VAL A 311 -1.37 -0.27 -34.51
C VAL A 311 -0.82 -1.10 -33.34
N SER A 312 0.26 -1.86 -33.60
CA SER A 312 0.71 -3.00 -32.78
C SER A 312 1.05 -2.70 -31.30
N ALA A 313 1.33 -1.46 -30.91
CA ALA A 313 1.74 -1.14 -29.53
C ALA A 313 0.70 -1.53 -28.46
N VAL A 314 -0.58 -1.61 -28.84
CA VAL A 314 -1.65 -2.10 -27.96
C VAL A 314 -1.56 -3.63 -27.76
N ASN A 315 -1.02 -4.37 -28.71
CA ASN A 315 -0.90 -5.83 -28.60
C ASN A 315 0.15 -6.23 -27.55
N ASP A 316 1.22 -5.45 -27.41
CA ASP A 316 2.27 -5.67 -26.41
C ASP A 316 1.72 -5.43 -24.98
N VAL A 317 0.87 -4.41 -24.82
CA VAL A 317 0.12 -4.16 -23.57
C VAL A 317 -0.90 -5.26 -23.29
N LEU A 318 -1.62 -5.74 -24.31
CA LEU A 318 -2.52 -6.89 -24.17
C LEU A 318 -1.75 -8.17 -23.82
N GLN A 319 -0.54 -8.35 -24.31
CA GLN A 319 0.33 -9.49 -23.97
C GLN A 319 0.62 -9.51 -22.47
N LEU A 320 1.04 -8.37 -21.90
CA LEU A 320 1.27 -8.21 -20.47
C LEU A 320 -0.01 -8.45 -19.64
N ILE A 321 -1.15 -7.86 -20.04
CA ILE A 321 -2.44 -8.07 -19.37
C ILE A 321 -2.83 -9.56 -19.37
N PHE A 322 -2.60 -10.28 -20.47
CA PHE A 322 -2.89 -11.71 -20.55
C PHE A 322 -2.00 -12.55 -19.64
N TYR A 323 -0.75 -12.16 -19.38
CA TYR A 323 0.18 -12.91 -18.52
C TYR A 323 -0.05 -12.68 -17.02
N GLU A 324 -0.58 -11.52 -16.65
CA GLU A 324 -0.95 -11.22 -15.26
C GLU A 324 -2.27 -11.86 -14.80
N LEU A 325 -3.12 -12.32 -15.74
CA LEU A 325 -4.38 -12.98 -15.40
C LEU A 325 -4.18 -14.44 -14.96
N THR A 326 -4.95 -14.85 -13.94
CA THR A 326 -5.03 -16.24 -13.45
C THR A 326 -5.80 -17.16 -14.40
N ASP A 327 -6.81 -16.61 -15.07
CA ASP A 327 -7.43 -17.20 -16.26
C ASP A 327 -7.84 -16.11 -17.26
N PRO A 328 -7.24 -16.06 -18.47
CA PRO A 328 -7.66 -15.11 -19.49
C PRO A 328 -8.98 -15.50 -20.19
N GLY A 329 -9.56 -16.67 -19.91
CA GLY A 329 -10.77 -17.18 -20.55
C GLY A 329 -11.92 -16.17 -20.53
N SER A 330 -12.26 -15.65 -19.35
CA SER A 330 -13.29 -14.62 -19.19
C SER A 330 -13.02 -13.35 -20.02
N LEU A 331 -11.77 -12.89 -20.10
CA LEU A 331 -11.41 -11.71 -20.91
C LEU A 331 -11.59 -11.98 -22.41
N THR A 332 -11.27 -13.18 -22.89
CA THR A 332 -11.43 -13.52 -24.33
C THR A 332 -12.88 -13.49 -24.78
N MET A 333 -13.84 -13.75 -23.89
CA MET A 333 -15.27 -13.69 -24.19
C MET A 333 -15.81 -12.25 -24.34
N VAL A 334 -15.11 -11.24 -23.80
CA VAL A 334 -15.55 -9.83 -23.84
C VAL A 334 -15.38 -9.19 -25.23
N SER A 335 -14.43 -9.66 -26.04
CA SER A 335 -14.14 -9.02 -27.33
C SER A 335 -13.56 -9.98 -28.36
N LYS A 336 -14.07 -9.90 -29.60
CA LYS A 336 -13.52 -10.62 -30.76
C LYS A 336 -12.02 -10.37 -30.96
N ARG A 337 -11.51 -9.17 -30.63
CA ARG A 337 -10.06 -8.86 -30.68
C ARG A 337 -9.28 -9.65 -29.63
N PHE A 338 -9.79 -9.75 -28.40
CA PHE A 338 -9.13 -10.49 -27.32
C PHE A 338 -9.17 -12.00 -27.57
N TYR A 339 -10.27 -12.51 -28.15
CA TYR A 339 -10.36 -13.89 -28.64
C TYR A 339 -9.35 -14.17 -29.77
N GLN A 340 -9.25 -13.31 -30.78
CA GLN A 340 -8.27 -13.45 -31.88
C GLN A 340 -6.83 -13.40 -31.36
N PHE A 341 -6.52 -12.46 -30.47
CA PHE A 341 -5.20 -12.36 -29.84
C PHE A 341 -4.83 -13.61 -29.04
N SER A 342 -5.79 -14.22 -28.34
CA SER A 342 -5.57 -15.47 -27.60
C SER A 342 -5.50 -16.73 -28.46
N GLN A 343 -5.75 -16.65 -29.77
CA GLN A 343 -5.48 -17.77 -30.70
C GLN A 343 -4.00 -17.86 -31.10
N VAL A 344 -3.20 -16.80 -30.90
CA VAL A 344 -1.79 -16.76 -31.33
C VAL A 344 -0.95 -17.78 -30.54
N PRO A 345 -0.33 -18.79 -31.18
CA PRO A 345 0.40 -19.85 -30.47
C PRO A 345 1.53 -19.32 -29.58
N TYR A 346 2.25 -18.29 -30.04
CA TYR A 346 3.31 -17.63 -29.28
C TYR A 346 2.79 -17.01 -27.97
N VAL A 347 1.63 -16.34 -28.01
CA VAL A 347 1.00 -15.75 -26.81
C VAL A 347 0.59 -16.84 -25.83
N ARG A 348 0.08 -18.00 -26.31
CA ARG A 348 -0.24 -19.16 -25.46
C ARG A 348 0.99 -19.78 -24.80
N ALA A 349 2.06 -20.02 -25.56
CA ALA A 349 3.29 -20.61 -25.02
C ALA A 349 3.92 -19.69 -23.96
N HIS A 350 4.09 -18.40 -24.28
CA HIS A 350 4.67 -17.44 -23.35
C HIS A 350 3.76 -17.09 -22.16
N TYR A 351 2.44 -17.28 -22.25
CA TYR A 351 1.56 -17.24 -21.07
C TYR A 351 1.95 -18.30 -20.04
N PHE A 352 2.14 -19.56 -20.45
CA PHE A 352 2.54 -20.61 -19.51
C PHE A 352 3.95 -20.37 -18.93
N LEU A 353 4.91 -19.98 -19.77
CA LEU A 353 6.28 -19.68 -19.35
C LEU A 353 6.35 -18.52 -18.34
N THR A 354 5.69 -17.39 -18.65
CA THR A 354 5.71 -16.21 -17.79
C THR A 354 4.96 -16.45 -16.48
N ARG A 355 3.84 -17.19 -16.52
CA ARG A 355 2.98 -17.41 -15.35
C ARG A 355 3.48 -18.47 -14.37
N TYR A 356 4.10 -19.54 -14.88
CA TYR A 356 4.44 -20.73 -14.08
C TYR A 356 5.94 -21.07 -14.07
N GLY A 357 6.76 -20.36 -14.85
CA GLY A 357 8.18 -20.66 -15.03
C GLY A 357 8.43 -21.86 -15.95
N PRO A 358 9.67 -22.02 -16.45
CA PRO A 358 10.01 -23.06 -17.43
C PRO A 358 9.71 -24.47 -16.92
N THR A 359 9.99 -24.75 -15.64
CA THR A 359 9.83 -26.07 -14.99
C THR A 359 8.37 -26.56 -14.94
N GLN A 360 7.40 -25.66 -14.77
CA GLN A 360 5.98 -26.04 -14.66
C GLN A 360 5.17 -25.75 -15.94
N ALA A 361 5.69 -24.94 -16.88
CA ALA A 361 4.96 -24.52 -18.08
C ALA A 361 4.39 -25.72 -18.87
N MET A 362 5.20 -26.75 -19.12
CA MET A 362 4.77 -27.96 -19.84
C MET A 362 3.69 -28.74 -19.08
N PHE A 363 3.84 -28.94 -17.77
CA PHE A 363 2.85 -29.59 -16.93
C PHE A 363 1.48 -28.86 -16.94
N GLN A 364 1.49 -27.53 -16.84
CA GLN A 364 0.28 -26.70 -16.85
C GLN A 364 -0.36 -26.64 -18.24
N ALA A 365 0.44 -26.65 -19.31
CA ALA A 365 -0.03 -26.70 -20.69
C ALA A 365 -0.76 -28.02 -21.02
N LEU A 366 -0.19 -29.17 -20.63
CA LEU A 366 -0.84 -30.49 -20.74
C LEU A 366 -2.14 -30.59 -19.91
N GLY A 367 -2.28 -29.77 -18.85
CA GLY A 367 -3.50 -29.66 -18.04
C GLY A 367 -4.60 -28.78 -18.65
N ARG A 368 -4.32 -28.04 -19.72
CA ARG A 368 -5.29 -27.22 -20.46
C ARG A 368 -5.37 -27.68 -21.93
N GLY A 369 -5.47 -28.99 -22.17
CA GLY A 369 -5.30 -29.59 -23.50
C GLY A 369 -6.18 -29.01 -24.62
N LYS A 370 -7.35 -28.44 -24.31
CA LYS A 370 -8.21 -27.73 -25.28
C LYS A 370 -7.58 -26.50 -25.95
N ILE A 371 -6.56 -25.88 -25.37
CA ILE A 371 -5.84 -24.73 -25.97
C ILE A 371 -4.44 -25.09 -26.48
N LEU A 372 -4.00 -26.34 -26.27
CA LEU A 372 -2.72 -26.85 -26.70
C LEU A 372 -2.78 -27.28 -28.17
N THR A 373 -1.74 -26.94 -28.94
CA THR A 373 -1.55 -27.40 -30.32
C THR A 373 -0.08 -27.74 -30.52
N GLU A 374 0.24 -28.47 -31.60
CA GLU A 374 1.62 -28.82 -32.00
C GLU A 374 2.53 -27.57 -32.00
N ARG A 375 2.08 -26.47 -32.61
CA ARG A 375 2.80 -25.19 -32.63
C ARG A 375 2.97 -24.53 -31.25
N VAL A 376 2.13 -24.82 -30.27
CA VAL A 376 2.35 -24.36 -28.89
C VAL A 376 3.40 -25.22 -28.20
N LEU A 377 3.47 -26.53 -28.48
CA LEU A 377 4.56 -27.40 -28.00
C LEU A 377 5.91 -27.00 -28.60
N ASP A 378 5.98 -26.75 -29.93
CA ASP A 378 7.18 -26.24 -30.61
C ASP A 378 7.75 -25.00 -29.92
N ILE A 379 6.90 -23.99 -29.67
CA ILE A 379 7.31 -22.72 -29.09
C ILE A 379 7.63 -22.89 -27.60
N LEU A 380 6.91 -23.73 -26.86
CA LEU A 380 7.26 -24.05 -25.47
C LEU A 380 8.68 -24.64 -25.39
N MET A 381 9.00 -25.65 -26.20
CA MET A 381 10.34 -26.25 -26.24
C MET A 381 11.40 -25.22 -26.67
N THR A 382 11.15 -24.48 -27.75
CA THR A 382 12.10 -23.48 -28.30
C THR A 382 12.36 -22.32 -27.33
N SER A 383 11.34 -21.90 -26.57
CA SER A 383 11.44 -20.86 -25.54
C SER A 383 11.82 -21.40 -24.15
N GLY A 384 12.33 -22.62 -24.05
CA GLY A 384 12.95 -23.16 -22.84
C GLY A 384 12.00 -23.74 -21.78
N ALA A 385 10.83 -24.25 -22.16
CA ALA A 385 10.00 -25.06 -21.26
C ALA A 385 10.70 -26.38 -20.94
N HIS A 386 10.66 -26.78 -19.67
CA HIS A 386 11.36 -27.98 -19.21
C HIS A 386 10.59 -29.26 -19.59
N LEU A 387 11.28 -30.21 -20.21
CA LEU A 387 10.74 -31.52 -20.59
C LEU A 387 11.62 -32.63 -20.02
N SER A 388 11.31 -33.10 -18.81
CA SER A 388 12.01 -34.22 -18.17
C SER A 388 11.45 -35.58 -18.62
N ARG A 389 12.29 -36.63 -18.62
CA ARG A 389 11.82 -38.00 -18.92
C ARG A 389 10.73 -38.45 -17.94
N TYR A 390 10.85 -38.07 -16.67
CA TYR A 390 9.83 -38.30 -15.64
C TYR A 390 8.47 -37.67 -15.98
N LEU A 391 8.44 -36.42 -16.46
CA LEU A 391 7.19 -35.78 -16.89
C LEU A 391 6.52 -36.54 -18.04
N ILE A 392 7.32 -37.04 -18.99
CA ILE A 392 6.83 -37.86 -20.12
C ILE A 392 6.26 -39.20 -19.61
N GLN A 393 6.97 -39.90 -18.74
CA GLN A 393 6.51 -41.16 -18.14
C GLN A 393 5.16 -40.97 -17.41
N VAL A 394 5.06 -39.97 -16.52
CA VAL A 394 3.82 -39.70 -15.78
C VAL A 394 2.69 -39.23 -16.73
N ALA A 395 2.99 -38.49 -17.79
CA ALA A 395 2.00 -38.11 -18.81
C ALA A 395 1.48 -39.33 -19.59
N PHE A 396 2.37 -40.22 -20.04
CA PHE A 396 2.03 -41.45 -20.76
C PHE A 396 1.16 -42.39 -19.90
N HIS A 397 1.58 -42.66 -18.66
CA HIS A 397 0.80 -43.49 -17.74
C HIS A 397 -0.56 -42.85 -17.39
N HIS A 398 -0.65 -41.52 -17.22
CA HIS A 398 -1.94 -40.86 -16.96
C HIS A 398 -2.89 -40.93 -18.16
N TYR A 399 -2.37 -40.81 -19.39
CA TYR A 399 -3.17 -40.87 -20.62
C TYR A 399 -3.75 -42.27 -20.83
N PHE A 400 -2.92 -43.31 -20.81
CA PHE A 400 -3.33 -44.68 -21.15
C PHE A 400 -3.71 -45.58 -19.95
N HIS A 401 -3.00 -45.50 -18.82
CA HIS A 401 -2.98 -46.55 -17.78
C HIS A 401 -3.54 -46.10 -16.41
N THR A 402 -4.75 -45.54 -16.41
CA THR A 402 -5.49 -45.10 -15.19
C THR A 402 -4.91 -43.82 -14.54
N ARG A 403 -5.35 -43.46 -13.33
CA ARG A 403 -4.96 -42.20 -12.65
C ARG A 403 -3.60 -42.35 -11.97
N SER A 404 -2.67 -41.43 -12.22
CA SER A 404 -1.48 -41.24 -11.37
C SER A 404 -1.92 -40.90 -9.93
N HIS A 405 -1.24 -41.47 -8.94
CA HIS A 405 -1.67 -41.46 -7.53
C HIS A 405 -1.86 -40.04 -6.94
N PHE A 406 -1.11 -39.04 -7.43
CA PHE A 406 -1.23 -37.64 -6.98
C PHE A 406 -2.08 -36.75 -7.92
N ILE A 407 -2.41 -37.21 -9.13
CA ILE A 407 -3.14 -36.43 -10.15
C ILE A 407 -4.60 -36.88 -10.19
N LYS A 408 -5.42 -36.28 -9.31
CA LYS A 408 -6.86 -36.58 -9.17
C LYS A 408 -7.75 -36.01 -10.29
N THR A 409 -7.24 -35.07 -11.08
CA THR A 409 -7.97 -34.36 -12.15
C THR A 409 -7.77 -34.99 -13.55
N PRO A 410 -8.69 -34.75 -14.51
CA PRO A 410 -8.46 -35.07 -15.92
C PRO A 410 -7.41 -34.12 -16.50
N TRP A 411 -6.14 -34.49 -16.34
CA TRP A 411 -4.96 -33.75 -16.82
C TRP A 411 -4.74 -33.99 -18.32
N VAL A 412 -3.73 -34.78 -18.73
CA VAL A 412 -3.37 -35.00 -20.16
C VAL A 412 -4.52 -35.57 -21.00
N ARG A 413 -5.49 -36.24 -20.37
CA ARG A 413 -6.72 -36.75 -21.03
C ARG A 413 -7.60 -35.66 -21.68
N THR A 414 -7.29 -34.38 -21.48
CA THR A 414 -7.92 -33.24 -22.18
C THR A 414 -7.18 -32.81 -23.45
N VAL A 415 -6.02 -33.39 -23.74
CA VAL A 415 -5.21 -33.12 -24.94
C VAL A 415 -5.74 -33.96 -26.12
N PRO A 416 -5.95 -33.37 -27.31
CA PRO A 416 -6.32 -34.13 -28.51
C PRO A 416 -5.28 -35.18 -28.89
N LEU A 417 -5.71 -36.33 -29.42
CA LEU A 417 -4.81 -37.46 -29.71
C LEU A 417 -3.66 -37.09 -30.66
N SER A 418 -3.88 -36.25 -31.68
CA SER A 418 -2.83 -35.78 -32.58
C SER A 418 -1.74 -34.95 -31.88
N VAL A 419 -2.16 -34.04 -30.99
CA VAL A 419 -1.25 -33.21 -30.19
C VAL A 419 -0.49 -34.08 -29.18
N PHE A 420 -1.11 -35.15 -28.68
CA PHE A 420 -0.45 -36.08 -27.76
C PHE A 420 0.50 -37.06 -28.46
N THR A 421 0.17 -37.58 -29.64
CA THR A 421 1.13 -38.38 -30.43
C THR A 421 2.31 -37.53 -30.91
N TYR A 422 2.09 -36.26 -31.22
CA TYR A 422 3.18 -35.31 -31.49
C TYR A 422 4.08 -35.08 -30.26
N PHE A 423 3.50 -34.89 -29.07
CA PHE A 423 4.25 -34.82 -27.81
C PHE A 423 5.09 -36.09 -27.55
N LEU A 424 4.55 -37.28 -27.81
CA LEU A 424 5.30 -38.53 -27.69
C LEU A 424 6.39 -38.68 -28.76
N LYS A 425 6.21 -38.12 -29.97
CA LYS A 425 7.27 -38.05 -30.97
C LYS A 425 8.42 -37.16 -30.49
N LEU A 426 8.12 -35.95 -30.02
CA LEU A 426 9.14 -35.04 -29.45
C LEU A 426 9.92 -35.70 -28.30
N ALA A 427 9.24 -36.47 -27.46
CA ALA A 427 9.88 -37.23 -26.39
C ALA A 427 10.86 -38.31 -26.90
N ALA A 428 10.46 -39.08 -27.91
CA ALA A 428 11.32 -40.09 -28.54
C ALA A 428 12.49 -39.46 -29.32
N ASP A 429 12.24 -38.35 -30.03
CA ASP A 429 13.26 -37.55 -30.72
C ASP A 429 14.30 -36.95 -29.73
N THR A 430 13.92 -36.76 -28.45
CA THR A 430 14.79 -36.19 -27.40
C THR A 430 15.55 -37.26 -26.59
N TYR A 431 14.89 -38.36 -26.21
CA TYR A 431 15.42 -39.32 -25.22
C TYR A 431 15.57 -40.77 -25.73
N GLY A 432 15.22 -41.06 -26.98
CA GLY A 432 15.21 -42.42 -27.53
C GLY A 432 14.06 -43.26 -26.96
N ASP A 433 14.31 -44.53 -26.63
CA ASP A 433 13.30 -45.34 -25.96
C ASP A 433 13.22 -45.02 -24.46
N ILE A 434 11.98 -44.89 -23.97
CA ILE A 434 11.67 -44.46 -22.60
C ILE A 434 11.10 -45.68 -21.86
N PRO A 435 11.65 -46.08 -20.70
CA PRO A 435 11.15 -47.22 -19.92
C PRO A 435 9.66 -47.08 -19.58
N ARG A 436 8.93 -48.19 -19.73
CA ARG A 436 7.45 -48.24 -19.67
C ARG A 436 6.94 -49.27 -18.66
N GLY A 437 7.82 -50.06 -18.05
CA GLY A 437 7.45 -51.04 -17.05
C GLY A 437 6.97 -50.40 -15.76
N LYS A 438 6.16 -51.15 -15.02
CA LYS A 438 5.63 -50.70 -13.73
C LYS A 438 6.77 -50.65 -12.71
N SER A 439 6.96 -49.47 -12.10
CA SER A 439 8.08 -49.17 -11.18
C SER A 439 9.45 -48.99 -11.84
N GLU A 440 9.50 -48.79 -13.17
CA GLU A 440 10.71 -48.40 -13.91
C GLU A 440 10.80 -46.87 -14.16
N ASP A 441 9.93 -46.09 -13.52
CA ASP A 441 9.90 -44.64 -13.66
C ASP A 441 10.99 -43.95 -12.81
N ASP A 442 11.51 -42.84 -13.32
CA ASP A 442 12.60 -42.09 -12.68
C ASP A 442 12.24 -41.63 -11.25
N GLY A 443 10.95 -41.39 -10.98
CA GLY A 443 10.44 -41.02 -9.66
C GLY A 443 10.49 -42.17 -8.65
N THR A 444 10.21 -43.41 -9.08
CA THR A 444 10.39 -44.60 -8.26
C THR A 444 11.88 -44.88 -7.99
N ILE A 445 12.76 -44.73 -8.97
CA ILE A 445 14.21 -44.88 -8.79
C ILE A 445 14.74 -43.85 -7.78
N PHE A 446 14.35 -42.58 -7.92
CA PHE A 446 14.68 -41.52 -6.97
C PHE A 446 14.11 -41.79 -5.56
N THR A 447 12.91 -42.37 -5.48
CA THR A 447 12.29 -42.78 -4.21
C THR A 447 13.07 -43.90 -3.51
N TRP A 448 13.57 -44.90 -4.25
CA TRP A 448 14.43 -45.95 -3.68
C TRP A 448 15.74 -45.38 -3.14
N PHE A 449 16.42 -44.49 -3.88
CA PHE A 449 17.62 -43.82 -3.38
C PHE A 449 17.41 -43.10 -2.03
N LEU A 450 16.27 -42.41 -1.87
CA LEU A 450 15.92 -41.74 -0.61
C LEU A 450 15.56 -42.70 0.53
N GLN A 451 14.95 -43.86 0.24
CA GLN A 451 14.57 -44.84 1.26
C GLN A 451 15.76 -45.71 1.70
N GLU A 452 16.59 -46.10 0.75
CA GLU A 452 17.76 -46.98 0.94
C GLU A 452 19.01 -46.22 1.42
N SER A 453 18.93 -44.88 1.52
CA SER A 453 19.99 -44.01 2.06
C SER A 453 20.45 -44.37 3.49
N ARG A 454 19.66 -45.18 4.19
CA ARG A 454 19.87 -45.68 5.57
C ARG A 454 20.52 -47.06 5.63
N PHE A 455 20.81 -47.67 4.50
CA PHE A 455 21.56 -48.94 4.42
C PHE A 455 23.01 -48.66 4.03
N PRO A 456 23.97 -49.54 4.37
CA PRO A 456 25.33 -49.48 3.87
C PRO A 456 25.38 -49.43 2.32
N PRO A 457 26.37 -48.77 1.69
CA PRO A 457 26.42 -48.61 0.24
C PRO A 457 26.29 -49.92 -0.56
N GLN A 458 26.83 -51.02 -0.01
CA GLN A 458 26.81 -52.36 -0.60
C GLN A 458 25.40 -53.00 -0.66
N ALA A 459 24.43 -52.47 0.10
CA ALA A 459 23.07 -53.00 0.22
C ALA A 459 22.02 -52.13 -0.51
N ARG A 460 22.45 -51.10 -1.26
CA ARG A 460 21.57 -50.20 -2.02
C ARG A 460 21.37 -50.74 -3.45
N ARG A 461 20.15 -50.62 -3.95
CA ARG A 461 19.78 -50.94 -5.35
C ARG A 461 20.12 -49.80 -6.30
N VAL A 462 20.13 -48.57 -5.79
CA VAL A 462 20.35 -47.35 -6.57
C VAL A 462 21.62 -46.63 -6.11
N ASN A 463 22.60 -46.54 -6.99
CA ASN A 463 23.84 -45.80 -6.75
C ASN A 463 23.63 -44.29 -6.98
N TRP A 464 24.46 -43.47 -6.34
CA TRP A 464 24.43 -42.01 -6.53
C TRP A 464 24.66 -41.61 -8.00
N GLU A 465 25.44 -42.40 -8.75
CA GLU A 465 25.71 -42.22 -10.17
C GLU A 465 24.46 -42.41 -11.03
N THR A 466 23.57 -43.34 -10.66
CA THR A 466 22.27 -43.55 -11.32
C THR A 466 21.39 -42.31 -11.14
N VAL A 467 21.42 -41.69 -9.95
CA VAL A 467 20.66 -40.46 -9.66
C VAL A 467 21.29 -39.24 -10.36
N ARG A 468 22.62 -39.15 -10.41
CA ARG A 468 23.34 -38.15 -11.21
C ARG A 468 22.90 -38.24 -12.67
N ASP A 469 22.94 -39.42 -13.28
CA ASP A 469 22.57 -39.61 -14.68
C ASP A 469 21.08 -39.31 -14.95
N ILE A 470 20.20 -39.58 -13.99
CA ILE A 470 18.77 -39.19 -14.05
C ILE A 470 18.59 -37.66 -14.02
N LEU A 471 19.38 -36.92 -13.22
CA LEU A 471 19.39 -35.46 -13.25
C LEU A 471 20.01 -34.92 -14.55
N ASP A 472 21.23 -35.36 -14.87
CA ASP A 472 22.12 -34.82 -15.91
C ASP A 472 21.65 -35.14 -17.35
N LYS A 473 21.31 -36.40 -17.63
CA LYS A 473 20.98 -36.88 -19.00
C LYS A 473 19.49 -36.84 -19.29
N TYR A 474 18.65 -36.97 -18.26
CA TYR A 474 17.19 -37.10 -18.40
C TYR A 474 16.42 -35.90 -17.81
N ASN A 475 17.14 -34.84 -17.45
CA ASN A 475 16.62 -33.56 -16.97
C ASN A 475 15.65 -33.69 -15.78
N PHE A 476 15.85 -34.68 -14.89
CA PHE A 476 14.92 -34.98 -13.82
C PHE A 476 14.73 -33.80 -12.85
N ILE A 477 13.47 -33.45 -12.61
CA ILE A 477 13.04 -32.53 -11.55
C ILE A 477 11.54 -32.76 -11.28
N PRO A 478 11.07 -32.67 -10.01
CA PRO A 478 9.64 -32.63 -9.70
C PRO A 478 8.96 -31.42 -10.36
N PHE A 479 7.95 -31.68 -11.18
CA PHE A 479 7.34 -30.66 -12.06
C PHE A 479 6.08 -30.00 -11.48
N SER A 480 5.71 -30.31 -10.23
CA SER A 480 4.48 -29.80 -9.60
C SER A 480 4.60 -29.71 -8.08
N HIS A 481 3.97 -28.69 -7.48
CA HIS A 481 3.83 -28.59 -6.02
C HIS A 481 2.92 -29.69 -5.42
N LYS A 482 2.19 -30.45 -6.27
CA LYS A 482 1.37 -31.61 -5.86
C LYS A 482 2.10 -32.94 -5.98
N ASP A 483 3.33 -32.93 -6.48
CA ASP A 483 4.18 -34.10 -6.59
C ASP A 483 4.73 -34.47 -5.20
N PRO A 484 4.49 -35.69 -4.69
CA PRO A 484 5.08 -36.16 -3.43
C PRO A 484 6.61 -36.08 -3.39
N LEU A 485 7.27 -36.09 -4.55
CA LEU A 485 8.72 -35.96 -4.66
C LEU A 485 9.19 -34.52 -4.44
N MET A 486 8.38 -33.49 -4.71
CA MET A 486 8.77 -32.08 -4.50
C MET A 486 9.15 -31.80 -3.04
N ALA A 487 8.43 -32.37 -2.08
CA ALA A 487 8.72 -32.25 -0.65
C ALA A 487 9.93 -33.10 -0.20
N GLN A 488 10.34 -34.07 -1.00
CA GLN A 488 11.41 -35.03 -0.70
C GLN A 488 12.71 -34.75 -1.47
N PHE A 489 12.65 -34.02 -2.57
CA PHE A 489 13.80 -33.70 -3.43
C PHE A 489 14.93 -32.94 -2.70
N PRO A 490 14.64 -31.95 -1.81
CA PRO A 490 15.69 -31.34 -0.98
C PRO A 490 16.38 -32.35 -0.03
N LEU A 491 15.74 -33.46 0.33
CA LEU A 491 16.38 -34.50 1.16
C LEU A 491 17.55 -35.19 0.40
N ALA A 492 17.47 -35.32 -0.92
CA ALA A 492 18.58 -35.86 -1.72
C ALA A 492 19.84 -34.99 -1.58
N LEU A 493 19.68 -33.67 -1.54
CA LEU A 493 20.78 -32.71 -1.34
C LEU A 493 21.36 -32.75 0.08
N ALA A 494 20.58 -33.20 1.07
CA ALA A 494 21.04 -33.47 2.44
C ALA A 494 21.66 -34.88 2.61
N LEU A 495 21.57 -35.74 1.59
CA LEU A 495 22.21 -37.05 1.52
C LEU A 495 23.51 -37.00 0.70
N GLU A 496 23.49 -36.27 -0.42
CA GLU A 496 24.59 -36.17 -1.38
C GLU A 496 24.65 -34.73 -1.96
N PRO A 497 25.48 -33.84 -1.39
CA PRO A 497 25.61 -32.44 -1.82
C PRO A 497 25.99 -32.28 -3.30
N ARG A 498 26.74 -33.26 -3.85
CA ARG A 498 27.25 -33.23 -5.23
C ARG A 498 26.14 -33.28 -6.31
N LEU A 499 24.89 -33.55 -5.93
CA LEU A 499 23.73 -33.45 -6.82
C LEU A 499 23.24 -32.00 -7.04
N LEU A 500 23.68 -31.03 -6.23
CA LEU A 500 23.19 -29.64 -6.29
C LEU A 500 23.36 -28.96 -7.66
N PRO A 501 24.54 -29.03 -8.35
CA PRO A 501 24.70 -28.37 -9.65
C PRO A 501 23.72 -28.89 -10.72
N TYR A 502 23.51 -30.21 -10.75
CA TYR A 502 22.59 -30.87 -11.69
C TYR A 502 21.11 -30.58 -11.36
N ALA A 503 20.77 -30.36 -10.08
CA ALA A 503 19.46 -29.88 -9.70
C ALA A 503 19.22 -28.44 -10.18
N VAL A 504 20.22 -27.56 -10.00
CA VAL A 504 20.14 -26.14 -10.39
C VAL A 504 20.09 -25.97 -11.91
N SER A 505 20.85 -26.76 -12.69
CA SER A 505 20.74 -26.76 -14.17
C SER A 505 19.34 -27.15 -14.65
N ASN A 506 18.64 -28.02 -13.92
CA ASN A 506 17.26 -28.43 -14.21
C ASN A 506 16.20 -27.43 -13.69
N GLY A 507 16.63 -26.26 -13.20
CA GLY A 507 15.74 -25.19 -12.73
C GLY A 507 15.30 -25.32 -11.27
N PHE A 508 15.98 -26.12 -10.44
CA PHE A 508 15.71 -26.14 -9.00
C PHE A 508 16.17 -24.83 -8.34
N PHE A 509 15.22 -24.03 -7.84
CA PHE A 509 15.51 -22.79 -7.13
C PHE A 509 15.65 -23.02 -5.61
N MET A 510 16.82 -22.68 -5.07
CA MET A 510 17.13 -22.81 -3.64
C MET A 510 16.56 -21.65 -2.82
N ASP A 511 15.32 -21.78 -2.34
CA ASP A 511 14.80 -20.86 -1.32
C ASP A 511 15.46 -21.10 0.06
N SER A 512 15.54 -20.03 0.83
CA SER A 512 15.86 -19.97 2.27
C SER A 512 15.23 -21.10 3.10
N LYS A 513 13.96 -21.47 2.82
CA LYS A 513 13.25 -22.57 3.49
C LYS A 513 13.84 -23.93 3.15
N TYR A 514 14.15 -24.19 1.88
CA TYR A 514 14.79 -25.43 1.44
C TYR A 514 16.23 -25.53 1.95
N ARG A 515 17.01 -24.44 1.89
CA ARG A 515 18.35 -24.37 2.50
C ARG A 515 18.32 -24.74 3.99
N ASN A 516 17.43 -24.11 4.76
CA ASN A 516 17.32 -24.40 6.20
C ASN A 516 16.86 -25.85 6.45
N PHE A 517 15.94 -26.39 5.63
CA PHE A 517 15.53 -27.79 5.70
C PHE A 517 16.68 -28.77 5.39
N ILE A 518 17.51 -28.49 4.38
CA ILE A 518 18.68 -29.30 4.02
C ILE A 518 19.65 -29.37 5.20
N PHE A 519 20.03 -28.22 5.79
CA PHE A 519 20.94 -28.22 6.94
C PHE A 519 20.34 -28.94 8.17
N ARG A 520 19.06 -28.75 8.50
CA ARG A 520 18.38 -29.55 9.53
C ARG A 520 18.51 -31.06 9.28
N LYS A 521 18.38 -31.50 8.02
CA LYS A 521 18.52 -32.91 7.61
C LYS A 521 19.97 -33.40 7.47
N MET A 522 20.95 -32.51 7.46
CA MET A 522 22.37 -32.87 7.63
C MET A 522 22.70 -33.12 9.11
N PHE A 523 22.19 -32.28 10.02
CA PHE A 523 22.44 -32.40 11.47
C PHE A 523 21.53 -33.43 12.18
N GLU A 524 20.43 -33.89 11.57
CA GLU A 524 19.53 -34.91 12.16
C GLU A 524 20.27 -36.21 12.54
N LYS A 525 19.99 -36.73 13.73
CA LYS A 525 20.63 -37.93 14.29
C LYS A 525 20.29 -39.21 13.49
N VAL A 526 21.22 -39.63 12.63
CA VAL A 526 21.17 -40.91 11.90
C VAL A 526 22.25 -41.84 12.45
N SER A 527 21.90 -43.08 12.79
CA SER A 527 22.72 -44.02 13.58
C SER A 527 24.06 -44.47 12.97
N GLU A 528 24.34 -44.13 11.71
CA GLU A 528 25.50 -44.62 10.94
C GLU A 528 26.37 -43.48 10.36
N ARG A 529 26.06 -42.21 10.61
CA ARG A 529 26.88 -41.07 10.17
C ARG A 529 27.96 -40.73 11.21
N SER A 530 29.15 -40.37 10.76
CA SER A 530 30.22 -39.78 11.58
C SER A 530 30.08 -38.26 11.67
N VAL A 531 30.74 -37.66 12.67
CA VAL A 531 30.76 -36.19 12.87
C VAL A 531 31.43 -35.52 11.68
N ASP A 532 32.53 -36.11 11.21
CA ASP A 532 33.26 -35.64 10.03
C ASP A 532 32.44 -35.75 8.74
N ASP A 533 31.52 -36.71 8.61
CA ASP A 533 30.61 -36.80 7.46
C ASP A 533 29.68 -35.59 7.40
N VAL A 534 29.16 -35.15 8.55
CA VAL A 534 28.29 -33.96 8.64
C VAL A 534 29.11 -32.70 8.32
N VAL A 535 30.31 -32.58 8.89
CA VAL A 535 31.23 -31.46 8.63
C VAL A 535 31.61 -31.39 7.15
N ASN A 536 31.94 -32.53 6.51
CA ASN A 536 32.34 -32.61 5.11
C ASN A 536 31.16 -32.34 4.16
N ASN A 537 29.96 -32.86 4.46
CA ASN A 537 28.76 -32.56 3.66
C ASN A 537 28.38 -31.07 3.72
N VAL A 538 28.49 -30.43 4.89
CA VAL A 538 28.28 -28.99 5.04
C VAL A 538 29.32 -28.20 4.24
N LYS A 539 30.62 -28.53 4.36
CA LYS A 539 31.70 -27.89 3.58
C LYS A 539 31.49 -28.02 2.08
N GLU A 540 31.18 -29.23 1.60
CA GLU A 540 30.99 -29.50 0.16
C GLU A 540 29.79 -28.73 -0.39
N LEU A 541 28.67 -28.66 0.35
CA LEU A 541 27.51 -27.88 -0.07
C LEU A 541 27.82 -26.37 -0.17
N CYS A 542 28.57 -25.82 0.79
CA CYS A 542 29.01 -24.42 0.78
C CYS A 542 30.10 -24.15 -0.30
N ARG A 543 30.85 -25.18 -0.72
CA ARG A 543 31.83 -25.12 -1.81
C ARG A 543 31.16 -25.12 -3.19
N LEU A 544 30.04 -25.82 -3.33
CA LEU A 544 29.28 -25.94 -4.57
C LEU A 544 28.40 -24.71 -4.85
N ASP A 545 27.89 -24.04 -3.81
CA ASP A 545 27.08 -22.82 -3.92
C ASP A 545 27.37 -21.86 -2.75
N PRO A 546 27.99 -20.68 -3.00
CA PRO A 546 28.27 -19.67 -1.97
C PRO A 546 27.03 -19.07 -1.27
N THR A 547 25.81 -19.29 -1.77
CA THR A 547 24.57 -18.88 -1.10
C THR A 547 24.11 -19.87 -0.01
N MET A 548 24.75 -21.04 0.04
CA MET A 548 24.54 -22.07 1.06
C MET A 548 25.41 -21.81 2.28
N TYR A 549 24.75 -21.55 3.41
CA TYR A 549 25.37 -21.45 4.72
C TYR A 549 24.40 -21.93 5.80
N VAL A 550 24.93 -22.52 6.87
CA VAL A 550 24.15 -22.82 8.09
C VAL A 550 23.64 -21.48 8.64
N SER A 551 22.33 -21.33 8.80
CA SER A 551 21.73 -20.09 9.29
C SER A 551 21.69 -20.06 10.83
N ARG A 552 21.61 -18.85 11.42
CA ARG A 552 21.56 -18.67 12.89
C ARG A 552 20.41 -19.47 13.52
N THR A 553 19.26 -19.55 12.85
CA THR A 553 18.09 -20.32 13.30
C THR A 553 18.37 -21.83 13.33
N VAL A 554 18.98 -22.41 12.28
CA VAL A 554 19.25 -23.87 12.26
C VAL A 554 20.34 -24.24 13.26
N ALA A 555 21.37 -23.40 13.42
CA ALA A 555 22.36 -23.60 14.46
C ALA A 555 21.76 -23.49 15.88
N ALA A 556 20.81 -22.57 16.11
CA ALA A 556 20.09 -22.45 17.37
C ALA A 556 19.20 -23.67 17.67
N GLU A 557 18.52 -24.23 16.66
CA GLU A 557 17.77 -25.49 16.77
C GLU A 557 18.70 -26.66 17.18
N VAL A 558 19.86 -26.81 16.51
CA VAL A 558 20.87 -27.83 16.85
C VAL A 558 21.47 -27.62 18.24
N CYS A 559 21.62 -26.37 18.71
CA CYS A 559 22.00 -26.07 20.08
C CYS A 559 20.93 -26.51 21.09
N MET A 560 19.64 -26.27 20.83
CA MET A 560 18.57 -26.77 21.71
C MET A 560 18.46 -28.29 21.71
N GLU A 561 18.79 -28.96 20.60
CA GLU A 561 18.88 -30.42 20.54
C GLU A 561 20.12 -31.01 21.25
N ALA A 562 21.09 -30.22 21.74
CA ALA A 562 22.43 -30.69 22.13
C ALA A 562 22.45 -31.94 23.03
N LYS A 563 21.53 -32.06 23.99
CA LYS A 563 21.43 -33.23 24.90
C LYS A 563 20.91 -34.50 24.21
N TYR A 564 20.02 -34.36 23.22
CA TYR A 564 19.43 -35.47 22.46
C TYR A 564 20.29 -35.84 21.23
N ASN A 565 20.91 -34.85 20.62
CA ASN A 565 21.67 -34.89 19.38
C ASN A 565 23.11 -34.35 19.56
N ALA A 566 23.81 -34.90 20.56
CA ALA A 566 25.21 -34.57 20.85
C ALA A 566 26.13 -34.70 19.62
N HIS A 567 25.76 -35.55 18.65
CA HIS A 567 26.46 -35.73 17.39
C HIS A 567 26.36 -34.49 16.46
N GLY A 568 25.14 -34.03 16.17
CA GLY A 568 24.93 -32.81 15.36
C GLY A 568 25.52 -31.58 16.03
N TYR A 569 25.44 -31.50 17.36
CA TYR A 569 26.02 -30.42 18.15
C TYR A 569 27.56 -30.46 18.18
N ALA A 570 28.19 -31.65 18.25
CA ALA A 570 29.64 -31.81 18.09
C ALA A 570 30.11 -31.35 16.70
N ALA A 571 29.38 -31.71 15.63
CA ALA A 571 29.68 -31.24 14.27
C ALA A 571 29.58 -29.71 14.17
N LEU A 572 28.59 -29.08 14.83
CA LEU A 572 28.46 -27.62 14.88
C LEU A 572 29.64 -26.96 15.63
N LYS A 573 30.08 -27.52 16.77
CA LYS A 573 31.28 -27.02 17.49
C LYS A 573 32.57 -27.20 16.65
N GLN A 574 32.68 -28.29 15.88
CA GLN A 574 33.81 -28.52 14.95
C GLN A 574 33.79 -27.53 13.77
N LEU A 575 32.64 -27.25 13.17
CA LEU A 575 32.48 -26.23 12.12
C LEU A 575 32.84 -24.82 12.61
N ASN A 576 32.49 -24.46 13.85
CA ASN A 576 32.90 -23.19 14.47
C ASN A 576 34.43 -23.13 14.63
N LYS A 577 35.06 -24.18 15.18
CA LYS A 577 36.52 -24.27 15.35
C LYS A 577 37.30 -24.20 14.04
N LEU A 578 36.67 -24.63 12.93
CA LEU A 578 37.24 -24.58 11.58
C LEU A 578 36.95 -23.28 10.82
N GLY A 579 36.22 -22.31 11.42
CA GLY A 579 35.85 -21.06 10.75
C GLY A 579 34.86 -21.24 9.58
N ASN A 580 34.10 -22.33 9.54
CA ASN A 580 33.14 -22.61 8.46
C ASN A 580 31.71 -22.08 8.74
N LEU A 581 31.51 -21.33 9.82
CA LEU A 581 30.27 -20.61 10.12
C LEU A 581 30.44 -19.12 9.82
N LEU A 582 29.39 -18.48 9.28
CA LEU A 582 29.39 -17.03 9.00
C LEU A 582 29.13 -16.15 10.24
N PHE A 583 29.05 -16.77 11.42
CA PHE A 583 28.86 -16.13 12.72
C PHE A 583 29.63 -16.90 13.78
N ASP A 584 29.94 -16.23 14.88
CA ASP A 584 30.52 -16.84 16.07
C ASP A 584 29.46 -17.61 16.89
N LEU A 585 29.76 -18.86 17.24
CA LEU A 585 28.86 -19.74 17.99
C LEU A 585 28.61 -19.28 19.45
N PRO A 586 29.60 -18.89 20.27
CA PRO A 586 29.37 -18.22 21.55
C PRO A 586 28.38 -17.04 21.46
N THR A 587 28.56 -16.16 20.48
CA THR A 587 27.66 -15.00 20.23
C THR A 587 26.26 -15.45 19.81
N LEU A 588 26.12 -16.57 19.09
CA LEU A 588 24.81 -17.18 18.82
C LEU A 588 24.16 -17.73 20.09
N VAL A 589 24.92 -18.41 20.94
CA VAL A 589 24.40 -18.98 22.19
C VAL A 589 23.97 -17.87 23.15
N GLU A 590 24.73 -16.78 23.26
CA GLU A 590 24.31 -15.63 24.07
C GLU A 590 23.00 -15.01 23.57
N ASP A 591 22.90 -14.72 22.27
CA ASP A 591 21.66 -14.23 21.65
C ASP A 591 20.49 -15.21 21.85
N LEU A 592 20.74 -16.53 21.77
CA LEU A 592 19.73 -17.58 21.98
C LEU A 592 19.22 -17.60 23.43
N LEU A 593 20.13 -17.61 24.42
CA LEU A 593 19.78 -17.60 25.84
C LEU A 593 18.94 -16.37 26.19
N LYS A 594 19.28 -15.20 25.62
CA LYS A 594 18.51 -13.94 25.80
C LYS A 594 17.05 -14.02 25.38
N LEU A 595 16.70 -14.84 24.37
CA LEU A 595 15.31 -14.99 23.93
C LEU A 595 14.41 -15.62 25.00
N PHE A 596 14.95 -16.54 25.80
CA PHE A 596 14.15 -17.33 26.75
C PHE A 596 13.60 -16.54 27.93
N LEU A 597 14.13 -15.33 28.19
CA LEU A 597 13.58 -14.40 29.19
C LEU A 597 12.09 -14.09 28.97
N LYS A 598 11.65 -14.10 27.70
CA LYS A 598 10.30 -13.72 27.27
C LYS A 598 9.41 -14.91 26.84
N THR A 599 9.80 -16.16 27.11
CA THR A 599 9.04 -17.36 26.66
C THR A 599 8.63 -18.23 27.84
N SER A 600 7.39 -18.75 27.85
CA SER A 600 6.93 -19.64 28.93
C SER A 600 7.73 -20.96 28.98
N SER A 601 8.35 -21.36 27.87
CA SER A 601 9.18 -22.55 27.72
C SER A 601 10.36 -22.62 28.70
N ILE A 602 10.80 -21.49 29.28
CA ILE A 602 11.83 -21.49 30.34
C ILE A 602 11.40 -22.28 31.60
N SER A 603 10.10 -22.52 31.78
CA SER A 603 9.54 -23.35 32.86
C SER A 603 9.58 -24.86 32.59
N LEU A 604 9.96 -25.30 31.38
CA LEU A 604 10.01 -26.71 30.99
C LEU A 604 11.35 -27.33 31.42
N PRO A 605 11.38 -28.44 32.19
CA PRO A 605 12.63 -29.05 32.65
C PRO A 605 13.61 -29.43 31.52
N GLN A 606 13.11 -29.95 30.40
CA GLN A 606 13.93 -30.32 29.23
C GLN A 606 14.62 -29.09 28.61
N THR A 607 13.91 -27.96 28.54
CA THR A 607 14.46 -26.68 28.09
C THR A 607 15.49 -26.15 29.09
N GLN A 608 15.20 -26.19 30.39
CA GLN A 608 16.14 -25.78 31.45
C GLN A 608 17.46 -26.55 31.37
N GLU A 609 17.43 -27.87 31.22
CA GLU A 609 18.62 -28.71 31.08
C GLU A 609 19.43 -28.38 29.82
N ALA A 610 18.77 -28.10 28.69
CA ALA A 610 19.44 -27.69 27.45
C ALA A 610 20.12 -26.31 27.59
N LEU A 611 19.43 -25.34 28.20
CA LEU A 611 19.96 -24.00 28.45
C LEU A 611 21.18 -24.04 29.38
N GLN A 612 21.14 -24.84 30.45
CA GLN A 612 22.24 -25.05 31.38
C GLN A 612 23.45 -25.73 30.71
N HIS A 613 23.21 -26.74 29.85
CA HIS A 613 24.28 -27.37 29.07
C HIS A 613 24.95 -26.38 28.11
N LEU A 614 24.17 -25.55 27.42
CA LEU A 614 24.70 -24.52 26.51
C LEU A 614 25.52 -23.44 27.23
N TYR A 615 25.07 -22.99 28.41
CA TYR A 615 25.81 -22.04 29.23
C TYR A 615 27.09 -22.64 29.84
N THR A 616 27.11 -23.95 30.10
CA THR A 616 28.31 -24.67 30.58
C THR A 616 29.39 -24.75 29.50
N ASP A 617 29.00 -24.96 28.23
CA ASP A 617 29.91 -24.91 27.08
C ASP A 617 30.32 -23.47 26.70
N PHE A 618 29.42 -22.50 26.84
CA PHE A 618 29.60 -21.10 26.44
C PHE A 618 29.09 -20.12 27.52
N PRO A 619 29.87 -19.89 28.59
CA PRO A 619 29.49 -18.96 29.66
C PRO A 619 29.57 -17.51 29.16
N SER A 620 28.56 -16.71 29.51
CA SER A 620 28.51 -15.25 29.26
C SER A 620 28.41 -14.48 30.58
N SER A 621 28.96 -13.25 30.57
CA SER A 621 28.89 -12.26 31.64
C SER A 621 27.68 -11.33 31.54
N ASP A 622 26.83 -11.50 30.52
CA ASP A 622 25.67 -10.66 30.27
C ASP A 622 24.58 -10.81 31.36
N SER A 623 23.99 -9.70 31.81
CA SER A 623 23.03 -9.66 32.91
C SER A 623 21.67 -10.29 32.56
N VAL A 624 21.26 -10.28 31.29
CA VAL A 624 20.04 -10.97 30.82
C VAL A 624 20.28 -12.48 30.80
N VAL A 625 21.45 -12.92 30.33
CA VAL A 625 21.80 -14.36 30.36
C VAL A 625 21.91 -14.86 31.80
N ARG A 626 22.53 -14.08 32.71
CA ARG A 626 22.54 -14.39 34.15
C ARG A 626 21.11 -14.55 34.69
N LEU A 627 20.21 -13.62 34.39
CA LEU A 627 18.81 -13.69 34.84
C LEU A 627 18.08 -14.93 34.29
N VAL A 628 18.30 -15.29 33.01
CA VAL A 628 17.75 -16.52 32.40
C VAL A 628 18.30 -17.77 33.08
N MET A 629 19.61 -17.85 33.35
CA MET A 629 20.20 -18.97 34.08
C MET A 629 19.63 -19.10 35.50
N LEU A 630 19.55 -18.00 36.23
CA LEU A 630 18.90 -17.96 37.55
C LEU A 630 17.45 -18.45 37.48
N MET A 631 16.67 -18.03 36.48
CA MET A 631 15.32 -18.55 36.27
C MET A 631 15.30 -20.07 36.06
N THR A 632 16.26 -20.69 35.35
CA THR A 632 16.28 -22.16 35.21
C THR A 632 16.49 -22.88 36.55
N VAL A 633 17.38 -22.37 37.41
CA VAL A 633 17.64 -22.94 38.75
C VAL A 633 16.39 -22.88 39.62
N PHE A 634 15.72 -21.73 39.57
CA PHE A 634 14.67 -21.34 40.50
C PHE A 634 13.25 -21.75 40.06
N THR A 635 12.95 -21.84 38.76
CA THR A 635 11.63 -22.27 38.25
C THR A 635 11.50 -23.79 38.05
N SER A 636 12.60 -24.55 38.17
CA SER A 636 12.64 -26.02 38.17
C SER A 636 11.53 -26.66 39.03
N GLY A 637 10.78 -27.58 38.44
CA GLY A 637 9.61 -28.20 39.05
C GLY A 637 9.90 -29.38 39.98
N GLY A 638 9.75 -29.17 41.29
CA GLY A 638 9.64 -30.22 42.31
C GLY A 638 8.91 -29.72 43.56
N SER A 639 8.25 -30.59 44.33
CA SER A 639 7.47 -30.19 45.52
C SER A 639 8.30 -29.97 46.79
N GLN A 640 9.58 -30.34 46.79
CA GLN A 640 10.54 -29.94 47.81
C GLN A 640 11.84 -29.52 47.12
N VAL A 641 12.26 -28.28 47.37
CA VAL A 641 13.54 -27.72 46.94
C VAL A 641 14.07 -26.95 48.14
N ASN A 642 15.11 -27.49 48.77
CA ASN A 642 15.72 -26.88 49.96
C ASN A 642 16.76 -25.82 49.53
N THR A 643 17.06 -24.86 50.41
CA THR A 643 18.05 -23.79 50.12
C THR A 643 19.42 -24.34 49.72
N ALA A 644 19.86 -25.44 50.34
CA ALA A 644 21.11 -26.14 49.97
C ALA A 644 21.13 -26.62 48.51
N THR A 645 20.02 -27.20 48.02
CA THR A 645 19.90 -27.69 46.62
C THR A 645 19.88 -26.55 45.60
N ILE A 646 19.41 -25.36 46.00
CA ILE A 646 19.50 -24.15 45.18
C ILE A 646 20.96 -23.70 45.08
N GLN A 647 21.68 -23.70 46.21
CA GLN A 647 23.08 -23.30 46.26
C GLN A 647 23.98 -24.26 45.46
N GLU A 648 23.83 -25.57 45.62
CA GLU A 648 24.51 -26.61 44.82
C GLU A 648 24.38 -26.37 43.30
N ARG A 649 23.19 -25.95 42.84
CA ARG A 649 22.93 -25.63 41.43
C ARG A 649 23.58 -24.32 40.98
N LEU A 650 23.61 -23.30 41.83
CA LEU A 650 24.30 -22.03 41.56
C LEU A 650 25.83 -22.24 41.47
N ASP A 651 26.39 -23.03 42.39
CA ASP A 651 27.81 -23.39 42.43
C ASP A 651 28.20 -24.24 41.20
N THR A 652 27.36 -25.21 40.82
CA THR A 652 27.54 -26.03 39.60
C THR A 652 27.59 -25.17 38.33
N LEU A 653 26.72 -24.17 38.22
CA LEU A 653 26.70 -23.21 37.11
C LEU A 653 27.71 -22.06 37.27
N LYS A 654 28.49 -22.03 38.37
CA LYS A 654 29.47 -20.98 38.72
C LYS A 654 28.87 -19.56 38.76
N ILE A 655 27.59 -19.46 39.12
CA ILE A 655 26.86 -18.19 39.18
C ILE A 655 27.18 -17.50 40.50
N GLY A 656 27.98 -16.43 40.44
CA GLY A 656 28.35 -15.64 41.63
C GLY A 656 27.15 -15.06 42.38
N VAL A 657 27.36 -14.78 43.68
CA VAL A 657 26.36 -14.40 44.72
C VAL A 657 25.16 -13.59 44.18
N LEU A 658 23.95 -13.97 44.60
CA LEU A 658 22.71 -13.34 44.18
C LEU A 658 22.62 -11.89 44.68
N THR A 659 22.32 -10.95 43.79
CA THR A 659 22.17 -9.52 44.12
C THR A 659 20.71 -9.15 44.38
N LYS A 660 20.48 -8.05 45.11
CA LYS A 660 19.14 -7.44 45.29
C LYS A 660 18.46 -7.11 43.96
N THR A 661 19.24 -6.76 42.94
CA THR A 661 18.79 -6.55 41.55
C THR A 661 18.39 -7.83 40.83
N ASP A 662 19.14 -8.94 40.99
CA ASP A 662 18.73 -10.25 40.44
C ASP A 662 17.40 -10.70 41.06
N LEU A 663 17.31 -10.59 42.39
CA LEU A 663 16.16 -10.99 43.20
C LEU A 663 14.87 -10.26 42.78
N HIS A 664 14.92 -8.93 42.65
CA HIS A 664 13.80 -8.13 42.17
C HIS A 664 13.37 -8.57 40.77
N ASN A 665 14.32 -8.78 39.85
CA ASN A 665 14.01 -9.22 38.49
C ASN A 665 13.42 -10.65 38.43
N LEU A 666 13.87 -11.57 39.30
CA LEU A 666 13.28 -12.90 39.46
C LEU A 666 11.83 -12.82 39.97
N LEU A 667 11.55 -11.99 40.98
CA LEU A 667 10.21 -11.80 41.53
C LEU A 667 9.27 -11.10 40.55
N ILE A 668 9.77 -10.16 39.74
CA ILE A 668 9.01 -9.38 38.77
C ILE A 668 8.72 -10.17 37.48
N ASN A 669 9.61 -11.07 37.04
CA ASN A 669 9.45 -11.79 35.76
C ASN A 669 8.07 -12.51 35.64
N PRO A 670 7.34 -12.37 34.51
CA PRO A 670 5.98 -12.92 34.32
C PRO A 670 5.79 -14.42 34.59
N TYR A 671 6.84 -15.23 34.43
CA TYR A 671 6.77 -16.70 34.58
C TYR A 671 7.03 -17.18 36.01
N THR A 672 7.54 -16.32 36.90
CA THR A 672 7.73 -16.63 38.32
C THR A 672 6.41 -16.52 39.08
N GLU A 673 5.64 -17.61 39.17
CA GLU A 673 4.42 -17.68 40.00
C GLU A 673 4.68 -18.15 41.45
N LYS A 674 5.70 -19.01 41.65
CA LYS A 674 6.11 -19.48 42.97
C LYS A 674 7.15 -18.51 43.52
N TYR A 675 6.88 -17.87 44.64
CA TYR A 675 7.80 -16.88 45.24
C TYR A 675 8.25 -17.24 46.67
N ARG A 676 7.58 -18.19 47.35
CA ARG A 676 7.86 -18.51 48.77
C ARG A 676 9.31 -18.92 49.01
N TRP A 677 9.92 -19.69 48.11
CA TRP A 677 11.33 -20.09 48.20
C TRP A 677 12.32 -18.96 47.87
N LEU A 678 11.92 -17.90 47.14
CA LEU A 678 12.73 -16.67 47.05
C LEU A 678 12.76 -15.97 48.40
N ILE A 679 11.59 -15.79 49.02
CA ILE A 679 11.47 -15.16 50.35
C ILE A 679 12.21 -15.98 51.42
N GLU A 680 12.15 -17.31 51.37
CA GLU A 680 12.90 -18.17 52.27
C GLU A 680 14.42 -18.09 52.04
N TYR A 681 14.87 -18.04 50.78
CA TYR A 681 16.29 -17.87 50.43
C TYR A 681 16.83 -16.49 50.87
N MET A 682 16.06 -15.41 50.66
CA MET A 682 16.36 -14.07 51.18
C MET A 682 16.53 -14.07 52.70
N SER A 683 15.64 -14.77 53.40
CA SER A 683 15.60 -14.81 54.87
C SER A 683 16.71 -15.68 55.50
N LYS A 684 17.48 -16.44 54.70
CA LYS A 684 18.51 -17.39 55.17
C LYS A 684 19.90 -17.12 54.62
N GLU A 685 20.05 -16.87 53.31
CA GLU A 685 21.35 -16.85 52.64
C GLU A 685 21.79 -15.48 52.13
N MET A 686 20.86 -14.55 51.86
CA MET A 686 21.24 -13.20 51.43
C MET A 686 21.78 -12.37 52.59
N VAL A 687 22.84 -11.60 52.35
CA VAL A 687 23.41 -10.69 53.35
C VAL A 687 22.45 -9.52 53.60
N SER A 688 22.20 -9.18 54.86
CA SER A 688 21.44 -7.98 55.25
C SER A 688 22.26 -6.72 55.02
N ASP A 689 21.64 -5.69 54.44
CA ASP A 689 22.23 -4.36 54.25
C ASP A 689 22.45 -3.65 55.61
N VAL A 690 21.73 -4.08 56.66
CA VAL A 690 21.72 -3.46 57.99
C VAL A 690 22.63 -4.16 59.00
N THR A 691 22.72 -5.50 58.97
CA THR A 691 23.50 -6.26 59.97
C THR A 691 24.82 -6.83 59.44
N GLY A 692 25.00 -6.90 58.11
CA GLY A 692 26.15 -7.55 57.49
C GLY A 692 26.21 -9.08 57.68
N GLN A 693 25.20 -9.68 58.30
CA GLN A 693 25.09 -11.13 58.53
C GLN A 693 24.24 -11.81 57.44
N LYS A 694 24.34 -13.14 57.35
CA LYS A 694 23.45 -13.96 56.51
C LYS A 694 22.02 -13.94 57.05
N GLY A 695 21.06 -13.77 56.14
CA GLY A 695 19.63 -13.66 56.40
C GLY A 695 19.18 -12.19 56.47
N MET A 696 18.34 -11.78 55.52
CA MET A 696 17.69 -10.47 55.57
C MET A 696 16.67 -10.38 56.70
N THR A 697 16.58 -9.22 57.34
CA THR A 697 15.59 -8.95 58.38
C THR A 697 14.17 -8.93 57.82
N ALA A 698 13.17 -9.24 58.64
CA ALA A 698 11.76 -9.18 58.24
C ALA A 698 11.32 -7.80 57.72
N ALA A 699 11.99 -6.72 58.14
CA ALA A 699 11.76 -5.37 57.62
C ALA A 699 12.30 -5.20 56.19
N GLU A 700 13.51 -5.65 55.89
CA GLU A 700 14.09 -5.63 54.54
C GLU A 700 13.28 -6.49 53.57
N VAL A 701 12.87 -7.70 53.99
CA VAL A 701 11.97 -8.58 53.23
C VAL A 701 10.63 -7.88 52.94
N THR A 702 10.04 -7.21 53.95
CA THR A 702 8.77 -6.48 53.78
C THR A 702 8.90 -5.29 52.82
N ALA A 703 10.03 -4.56 52.85
CA ALA A 703 10.30 -3.48 51.90
C ALA A 703 10.42 -4.01 50.46
N ILE A 704 11.17 -5.09 50.26
CA ILE A 704 11.30 -5.77 48.96
C ILE A 704 9.93 -6.22 48.42
N VAL A 705 9.08 -6.81 49.27
CA VAL A 705 7.72 -7.22 48.89
C VAL A 705 6.85 -6.02 48.49
N GLN A 706 7.01 -4.83 49.11
CA GLN A 706 6.30 -3.61 48.71
C GLN A 706 6.77 -3.07 47.35
N GLU A 707 8.09 -3.00 47.11
CA GLU A 707 8.65 -2.57 45.81
C GLU A 707 8.21 -3.50 44.67
N VAL A 708 8.30 -4.82 44.89
CA VAL A 708 7.84 -5.86 43.95
C VAL A 708 6.34 -5.80 43.74
N THR A 709 5.54 -5.51 44.77
CA THR A 709 4.08 -5.34 44.64
C THR A 709 3.74 -4.24 43.65
N ILE A 710 4.39 -3.07 43.76
CA ILE A 710 4.15 -1.93 42.88
C ILE A 710 4.47 -2.27 41.42
N ARG A 711 5.58 -2.96 41.15
CA ARG A 711 5.94 -3.39 39.79
C ARG A 711 5.08 -4.53 39.25
N CYS A 712 4.67 -5.47 40.10
CA CYS A 712 3.71 -6.51 39.73
C CYS A 712 2.32 -5.96 39.37
N MET A 713 1.94 -4.73 39.78
CA MET A 713 0.71 -4.08 39.29
C MET A 713 0.78 -3.66 37.82
N GLU A 714 1.98 -3.39 37.30
CA GLU A 714 2.22 -3.01 35.90
C GLU A 714 2.24 -4.23 34.97
N ILE A 715 2.48 -5.44 35.50
CA ILE A 715 2.64 -6.69 34.73
C ILE A 715 1.34 -7.50 34.70
N GLU A 716 0.82 -7.70 33.50
CA GLU A 716 -0.51 -8.26 33.27
C GLU A 716 -0.77 -9.63 33.94
N SER A 717 0.21 -10.54 33.97
CA SER A 717 0.02 -11.92 34.43
C SER A 717 0.03 -12.14 35.96
N LYS A 718 0.46 -11.15 36.75
CA LYS A 718 0.85 -11.35 38.16
C LYS A 718 -0.29 -11.46 39.17
N GLY A 719 -1.56 -11.53 38.74
CA GLY A 719 -2.73 -11.49 39.63
C GLY A 719 -2.74 -12.59 40.70
N LYS A 720 -2.29 -13.81 40.39
CA LYS A 720 -2.20 -14.92 41.37
C LYS A 720 -1.12 -14.71 42.43
N MET A 721 0.01 -14.13 42.04
CA MET A 721 1.10 -13.80 42.96
C MET A 721 0.68 -12.66 43.89
N LEU A 722 0.10 -11.58 43.33
CA LEU A 722 -0.41 -10.45 44.12
C LEU A 722 -1.54 -10.87 45.08
N LYS A 723 -2.46 -11.76 44.67
CA LYS A 723 -3.48 -12.30 45.58
C LYS A 723 -2.85 -12.97 46.81
N LYS A 724 -1.95 -13.93 46.61
CA LYS A 724 -1.31 -14.66 47.72
C LYS A 724 -0.42 -13.77 48.58
N LEU A 725 0.30 -12.82 47.97
CA LEU A 725 1.05 -11.79 48.71
C LEU A 725 0.13 -10.89 49.55
N CYS A 726 -1.08 -10.58 49.09
CA CYS A 726 -2.06 -9.81 49.85
C CYS A 726 -2.73 -10.63 50.98
N GLU A 727 -2.75 -11.97 50.87
CA GLU A 727 -3.18 -12.90 51.92
C GLU A 727 -2.08 -13.09 52.98
N GLU A 728 -0.81 -13.12 52.58
CA GLU A 728 0.35 -13.36 53.47
C GLU A 728 0.94 -12.09 54.11
N PHE A 729 0.90 -10.93 53.43
CA PHE A 729 1.53 -9.68 53.88
C PHE A 729 0.51 -8.53 53.95
N SER A 730 0.10 -8.16 55.16
CA SER A 730 -0.91 -7.11 55.41
C SER A 730 -0.58 -5.73 54.80
N CYS A 731 0.70 -5.40 54.60
CA CYS A 731 1.13 -4.15 53.98
C CYS A 731 0.82 -4.05 52.48
N VAL A 732 0.68 -5.18 51.77
CA VAL A 732 0.48 -5.23 50.30
C VAL A 732 -0.81 -4.52 49.88
N ARG A 733 -1.91 -4.72 50.63
CA ARG A 733 -3.18 -4.01 50.38
C ARG A 733 -3.03 -2.49 50.45
N GLY A 734 -2.25 -2.00 51.41
CA GLY A 734 -1.95 -0.57 51.58
C GLY A 734 -1.05 -0.02 50.46
N ALA A 735 -0.02 -0.77 50.07
CA ALA A 735 0.86 -0.40 48.96
C ALA A 735 0.10 -0.28 47.62
N ILE A 736 -0.83 -1.22 47.34
CA ILE A 736 -1.68 -1.18 46.14
C ILE A 736 -2.57 0.07 46.11
N ILE A 737 -3.24 0.39 47.23
CA ILE A 737 -4.11 1.58 47.32
C ILE A 737 -3.29 2.86 47.14
N LYS A 738 -2.15 2.99 47.83
CA LYS A 738 -1.26 4.16 47.73
C LYS A 738 -0.71 4.33 46.31
N SER A 739 -0.27 3.25 45.68
CA SER A 739 0.24 3.25 44.30
C SER A 739 -0.85 3.62 43.28
N ALA A 740 -2.04 3.02 43.40
CA ALA A 740 -3.14 3.23 42.44
C ALA A 740 -3.70 4.66 42.49
N LEU A 741 -3.91 5.21 43.70
CA LEU A 741 -4.53 6.52 43.86
C LEU A 741 -3.52 7.68 43.85
N GLY A 742 -2.28 7.47 44.32
CA GLY A 742 -1.26 8.51 44.35
C GLY A 742 -0.42 8.61 43.07
N THR A 743 0.05 7.48 42.54
CA THR A 743 1.04 7.45 41.43
C THR A 743 0.43 7.15 40.06
N HIS A 744 -0.76 6.52 40.02
CA HIS A 744 -1.38 6.05 38.78
C HIS A 744 -2.73 6.72 38.45
N GLN A 745 -3.16 7.74 39.20
CA GLN A 745 -4.37 8.48 38.84
C GLN A 745 -4.10 9.39 37.63
N VAL A 746 -4.93 9.28 36.59
CA VAL A 746 -4.80 10.08 35.35
C VAL A 746 -5.84 11.20 35.32
N HIS A 747 -5.36 12.45 35.24
CA HIS A 747 -6.19 13.63 34.99
C HIS A 747 -6.05 14.10 33.53
N VAL A 748 -7.10 14.74 33.00
CA VAL A 748 -7.15 15.14 31.57
C VAL A 748 -6.18 16.29 31.25
N ALA A 749 -5.85 17.12 32.24
CA ALA A 749 -4.94 18.25 32.10
C ALA A 749 -3.48 17.81 31.92
N ASP A 750 -3.06 16.75 32.62
CA ASP A 750 -1.67 16.28 32.63
C ASP A 750 -1.30 15.53 31.34
N LEU A 751 -2.29 15.10 30.54
CA LEU A 751 -2.06 14.38 29.30
C LEU A 751 -1.61 15.31 28.16
N PRO A 752 -0.62 14.89 27.35
CA PRO A 752 -0.05 15.72 26.29
C PRO A 752 -1.05 15.98 25.14
N GLU A 753 -0.95 17.17 24.54
CA GLU A 753 -1.64 17.50 23.28
C GLU A 753 -1.26 16.49 22.19
N GLY A 754 -2.21 15.73 21.65
CA GLY A 754 -2.04 15.04 20.36
C GLY A 754 -1.11 13.82 20.30
N CYS A 755 -0.49 13.40 21.41
CA CYS A 755 0.44 12.27 21.39
C CYS A 755 -0.28 10.91 21.28
N SER A 756 -0.43 10.41 20.05
CA SER A 756 -0.99 9.09 19.77
C SER A 756 -0.15 7.91 20.26
N ARG A 757 1.09 8.15 20.74
CA ARG A 757 2.02 7.14 21.28
C ARG A 757 2.03 7.04 22.81
N TYR A 758 1.22 7.80 23.54
CA TYR A 758 1.17 7.73 25.01
C TYR A 758 0.62 6.38 25.50
N HIS A 759 1.29 5.75 26.47
CA HIS A 759 0.86 4.48 27.09
C HIS A 759 0.89 4.57 28.61
N ALA A 760 -0.28 4.39 29.24
CA ALA A 760 -0.43 4.37 30.68
C ALA A 760 0.28 3.13 31.28
N ARG A 761 0.73 3.18 32.55
CA ARG A 761 1.60 2.13 33.14
C ARG A 761 0.89 0.80 33.47
N LEU A 762 -0.19 0.85 34.26
CA LEU A 762 -1.06 -0.32 34.50
C LEU A 762 -1.79 -0.77 33.22
N CYS A 763 -2.27 -2.01 33.18
CA CYS A 763 -3.06 -2.60 32.07
C CYS A 763 -2.39 -2.64 30.69
N ARG A 764 -1.07 -2.39 30.60
CA ARG A 764 -0.29 -2.63 29.37
C ARG A 764 -0.40 -4.11 29.00
N SER A 765 -0.57 -4.40 27.71
CA SER A 765 -0.37 -5.77 27.23
C SER A 765 1.13 -6.03 27.11
N TYR A 766 1.62 -7.08 27.76
CA TYR A 766 3.05 -7.42 27.84
C TYR A 766 3.69 -7.73 26.47
N PHE A 767 2.89 -7.83 25.40
CA PHE A 767 3.32 -8.16 24.04
C PHE A 767 3.22 -7.00 23.03
N ARG A 768 3.01 -5.75 23.50
CA ARG A 768 2.91 -4.55 22.65
C ARG A 768 3.76 -3.37 23.16
N ALA A 769 5.08 -3.53 23.16
CA ALA A 769 6.02 -2.40 23.25
C ALA A 769 7.34 -2.77 22.56
N ASN A 770 8.00 -1.78 21.95
CA ASN A 770 9.43 -1.86 21.59
C ASN A 770 10.31 -1.23 22.69
N ASP A 771 9.71 -0.83 23.82
CA ASP A 771 10.33 -0.17 24.97
C ASP A 771 10.52 -1.18 26.12
N ASP A 772 11.26 -2.25 25.85
CA ASP A 772 11.44 -3.39 26.78
C ASP A 772 12.17 -3.03 28.09
N ASP A 773 13.03 -2.01 28.04
CA ASP A 773 13.92 -1.62 29.15
C ASP A 773 13.19 -1.01 30.37
N GLU A 774 11.90 -0.64 30.27
CA GLU A 774 11.17 0.02 31.38
C GLU A 774 10.64 -0.97 32.46
N TYR A 775 10.57 -2.28 32.16
CA TYR A 775 9.97 -3.28 33.05
C TYR A 775 10.94 -3.91 34.06
N PHE A 776 12.23 -4.03 33.73
CA PHE A 776 13.21 -4.69 34.59
C PHE A 776 13.87 -3.71 35.58
N TRP A 777 14.13 -4.20 36.79
CA TRP A 777 14.64 -3.38 37.88
C TRP A 777 16.12 -3.01 37.66
N ASN A 778 16.38 -1.72 37.48
CA ASN A 778 17.69 -1.15 37.16
C ASN A 778 18.41 -0.49 38.35
N GLY A 779 17.98 -0.80 39.58
CA GLY A 779 18.62 -0.31 40.81
C GLY A 779 18.22 1.08 41.28
N ARG A 780 17.35 1.80 40.54
CA ARG A 780 16.90 3.15 40.93
C ARG A 780 15.48 3.11 41.52
N PRO A 781 15.21 3.76 42.67
CA PRO A 781 13.84 4.05 43.07
C PRO A 781 13.19 4.95 42.00
N ASN A 782 11.86 4.89 41.88
CA ASN A 782 11.12 5.62 40.84
C ASN A 782 11.49 7.12 40.85
N ARG A 783 12.26 7.56 39.85
CA ARG A 783 12.11 8.93 39.35
C ARG A 783 10.69 9.05 38.84
N GLU A 784 10.04 10.13 39.21
CA GLU A 784 8.88 10.61 38.47
C GLU A 784 9.33 10.88 37.04
N VAL A 785 8.90 10.03 36.11
CA VAL A 785 8.96 10.35 34.67
C VAL A 785 7.86 11.38 34.43
N THR A 786 8.12 12.61 34.90
CA THR A 786 7.28 13.76 34.60
C THR A 786 7.21 13.91 33.08
N LEU A 787 6.10 14.45 32.57
CA LEU A 787 5.85 14.50 31.12
C LEU A 787 6.84 15.35 30.30
N ARG A 788 7.86 15.91 30.95
CA ARG A 788 9.00 16.60 30.35
C ARG A 788 10.01 15.64 29.69
N ASP A 789 10.26 14.45 30.26
CA ASP A 789 11.24 13.51 29.69
C ASP A 789 10.77 12.91 28.34
N ALA A 790 9.45 12.88 28.11
CA ALA A 790 8.86 12.47 26.84
C ALA A 790 9.07 13.48 25.70
N HIS A 791 9.54 14.70 26.00
CA HIS A 791 9.74 15.76 25.02
C HIS A 791 11.08 15.64 24.25
N ASP A 792 12.06 14.93 24.82
CA ASP A 792 13.46 14.95 24.38
C ASP A 792 13.87 13.71 23.55
N LYS A 793 12.98 12.72 23.41
CA LYS A 793 13.20 11.51 22.59
C LYS A 793 12.14 11.36 21.47
N GLY A 794 12.41 11.99 20.33
CA GLY A 794 11.83 11.57 19.04
C GLY A 794 10.54 12.26 18.59
N CYS A 795 10.43 13.59 18.77
CA CYS A 795 9.35 14.40 18.18
C CYS A 795 9.77 15.17 16.90
N LEU A 796 10.75 14.65 16.14
CA LEU A 796 11.11 15.14 14.81
C LEU A 796 11.19 13.97 13.82
N SER A 797 10.70 14.21 12.60
CA SER A 797 10.56 13.25 11.48
C SER A 797 9.69 12.00 11.74
N SER A 798 8.40 12.08 11.39
CA SER A 798 7.73 11.15 10.44
C SER A 798 6.23 11.42 10.33
N GLU A 799 5.83 12.37 9.46
CA GLU A 799 4.44 12.58 9.02
C GLU A 799 4.35 12.66 7.49
N LEU A 800 4.92 11.68 6.77
CA LEU A 800 4.79 11.60 5.30
C LEU A 800 4.98 10.17 4.76
N ALA A 801 4.05 9.27 5.11
CA ALA A 801 3.97 7.92 4.55
C ALA A 801 2.51 7.48 4.35
N SER A 802 2.01 7.56 3.11
CA SER A 802 0.73 6.95 2.70
C SER A 802 0.98 5.63 1.97
N PRO A 803 0.21 4.56 2.21
CA PRO A 803 0.51 3.24 1.67
C PRO A 803 0.09 3.08 0.21
N SER A 804 1.06 2.81 -0.68
CA SER A 804 0.82 2.38 -2.06
C SER A 804 1.99 1.58 -2.63
N SER A 805 1.68 0.40 -3.18
CA SER A 805 2.42 -0.35 -4.23
C SER A 805 3.95 -0.46 -4.16
N THR A 806 4.41 -1.64 -3.75
CA THR A 806 5.40 -2.47 -4.48
C THR A 806 6.43 -1.76 -5.37
N GLU A 807 7.60 -1.42 -4.83
CA GLU A 807 8.85 -1.29 -5.59
C GLU A 807 10.03 -1.95 -4.87
N VAL A 808 11.00 -2.45 -5.63
CA VAL A 808 12.17 -3.19 -5.12
C VAL A 808 13.31 -2.22 -4.81
N GLY A 809 13.25 -1.60 -3.63
CA GLY A 809 14.34 -0.77 -3.09
C GLY A 809 15.42 -1.61 -2.42
N ARG A 810 16.69 -1.43 -2.80
CA ARG A 810 17.83 -1.96 -2.04
C ARG A 810 18.08 -1.08 -0.81
N GLU A 811 17.51 -1.46 0.33
CA GLU A 811 18.00 -0.98 1.63
C GLU A 811 19.42 -1.50 1.88
N THR A 812 20.26 -0.71 2.56
CA THR A 812 21.60 -1.14 2.99
C THR A 812 21.49 -2.05 4.22
N VAL A 813 21.15 -3.31 3.97
CA VAL A 813 20.94 -4.37 4.96
C VAL A 813 22.15 -4.48 5.90
N SER A 814 21.94 -4.37 7.21
CA SER A 814 23.00 -4.52 8.22
C SER A 814 23.46 -5.98 8.28
N PRO A 815 24.75 -6.31 8.51
CA PRO A 815 25.26 -7.68 8.45
C PRO A 815 24.47 -8.70 9.31
N ARG A 816 23.93 -8.25 10.45
CA ARG A 816 23.08 -9.08 11.34
C ARG A 816 21.75 -9.51 10.70
N GLN A 817 21.21 -8.78 9.72
CA GLN A 817 19.99 -9.15 9.01
C GLN A 817 20.25 -10.19 7.89
N VAL A 818 21.42 -10.15 7.24
CA VAL A 818 21.78 -11.08 6.13
C VAL A 818 21.85 -12.55 6.59
N LEU A 819 22.29 -12.78 7.83
CA LEU A 819 22.36 -14.11 8.44
C LEU A 819 21.04 -14.57 9.10
N GLY A 820 20.03 -13.67 9.14
CA GLY A 820 18.77 -13.84 9.84
C GLY A 820 18.87 -13.58 11.35
N GLN A 821 17.81 -13.00 11.91
CA GLN A 821 17.55 -13.10 13.35
C GLN A 821 17.18 -14.56 13.69
N ILE A 822 17.48 -15.00 14.91
CA ILE A 822 17.05 -16.32 15.41
C ILE A 822 15.51 -16.33 15.41
N GLY A 823 14.92 -17.21 14.60
CA GLY A 823 13.46 -17.27 14.45
C GLY A 823 12.77 -17.76 15.72
N GLN A 824 12.15 -16.85 16.49
CA GLN A 824 11.35 -17.22 17.66
C GLN A 824 10.17 -18.13 17.30
N GLU A 825 9.56 -17.98 16.12
CA GLU A 825 8.46 -18.85 15.66
C GLU A 825 8.89 -20.30 15.41
N PRO A 826 9.93 -20.63 14.59
CA PRO A 826 10.37 -22.02 14.44
C PRO A 826 10.90 -22.62 15.75
N LEU A 827 11.57 -21.83 16.60
CA LEU A 827 11.99 -22.30 17.94
C LEU A 827 10.77 -22.65 18.82
N SER A 828 9.75 -21.79 18.82
CA SER A 828 8.47 -22.01 19.50
C SER A 828 7.70 -23.22 18.95
N ALA A 829 7.75 -23.43 17.62
CA ALA A 829 7.08 -24.54 16.96
C ALA A 829 7.77 -25.88 17.24
N MET A 830 9.10 -25.89 17.33
CA MET A 830 9.90 -27.04 17.75
C MET A 830 9.57 -27.44 19.20
N ILE A 831 9.57 -26.48 20.13
CA ILE A 831 9.23 -26.73 21.53
C ILE A 831 7.79 -27.25 21.67
N ARG A 832 6.82 -26.65 20.96
CA ARG A 832 5.43 -27.14 20.87
C ARG A 832 5.32 -28.57 20.32
N GLN A 833 6.24 -29.04 19.48
CA GLN A 833 6.21 -30.41 18.96
C GLN A 833 6.65 -31.42 20.02
N ASP A 834 7.64 -31.10 20.86
CA ASP A 834 8.02 -31.95 21.99
C ASP A 834 6.97 -31.88 23.14
N GLU A 835 6.29 -30.73 23.33
CA GLU A 835 5.13 -30.60 24.26
C GLU A 835 3.95 -31.53 23.89
N LEU A 836 3.70 -31.76 22.60
CA LEU A 836 2.49 -32.43 22.10
C LEU A 836 2.65 -33.93 21.79
N THR A 837 3.87 -34.48 21.79
CA THR A 837 4.14 -35.80 21.17
C THR A 837 4.46 -36.90 22.18
N PRO A 838 3.61 -37.93 22.37
CA PRO A 838 3.99 -39.12 23.13
C PRO A 838 5.13 -39.88 22.42
N ALA A 839 6.15 -40.28 23.19
CA ALA A 839 7.53 -40.56 22.74
C ALA A 839 7.77 -41.73 21.75
N ARG A 840 6.75 -42.27 21.09
CA ARG A 840 6.87 -43.42 20.16
C ARG A 840 6.45 -43.15 18.70
N SER A 841 5.96 -41.96 18.34
CA SER A 841 5.53 -41.66 16.96
C SER A 841 6.20 -40.42 16.33
N ARG A 842 7.49 -40.55 15.95
CA ARG A 842 8.24 -39.52 15.20
C ARG A 842 8.17 -39.69 13.65
N ARG A 843 7.10 -40.27 13.09
CA ARG A 843 6.97 -40.47 11.62
C ARG A 843 5.58 -40.12 11.08
N ARG A 844 5.55 -39.22 10.09
CA ARG A 844 4.39 -38.73 9.30
C ARG A 844 3.45 -37.78 10.04
N MET A 845 3.86 -36.51 10.13
CA MET A 845 2.95 -35.36 9.98
C MET A 845 3.47 -34.51 8.81
N ILE A 846 2.55 -33.99 8.00
CA ILE A 846 2.85 -33.07 6.89
C ILE A 846 2.67 -31.65 7.40
N PHE A 847 3.51 -30.71 6.93
CA PHE A 847 3.36 -29.27 7.20
C PHE A 847 2.20 -28.67 6.39
N ASP A 848 0.97 -29.08 6.69
CA ASP A 848 -0.23 -28.33 6.31
C ASP A 848 -0.41 -27.11 7.23
N ALA A 849 -1.05 -26.07 6.71
CA ALA A 849 -1.05 -24.74 7.33
C ALA A 849 -1.84 -24.68 8.65
N ILE A 850 -1.14 -24.57 9.77
CA ILE A 850 -1.72 -24.24 11.08
C ILE A 850 -2.17 -22.76 11.03
N PRO A 851 -3.40 -22.42 11.49
CA PRO A 851 -3.89 -21.04 11.48
C PRO A 851 -3.12 -20.14 12.44
N ALA A 852 -3.17 -18.82 12.20
CA ALA A 852 -2.40 -17.81 12.92
C ALA A 852 -2.86 -17.62 14.38
N THR A 853 -2.31 -18.40 15.31
CA THR A 853 -2.51 -18.25 16.77
C THR A 853 -1.18 -18.29 17.56
N PRO A 854 -0.57 -17.13 17.82
CA PRO A 854 0.48 -17.01 18.83
C PRO A 854 -0.14 -16.94 20.23
N PRO A 855 -0.06 -18.04 21.01
CA PRO A 855 0.43 -17.86 22.38
C PRO A 855 1.48 -18.93 22.76
N THR A 856 2.76 -18.59 22.67
CA THR A 856 3.87 -19.25 23.42
C THR A 856 4.40 -18.37 24.57
N TYR A 857 3.75 -17.23 24.80
CA TYR A 857 4.22 -16.21 25.71
C TYR A 857 3.35 -16.03 26.96
N ILE A 858 2.16 -16.64 26.99
CA ILE A 858 1.17 -16.53 28.07
C ILE A 858 1.37 -17.72 29.03
N PRO A 859 1.55 -17.51 30.36
CA PRO A 859 1.52 -18.59 31.35
C PRO A 859 0.21 -19.40 31.28
N HIS A 860 0.32 -20.73 31.35
CA HIS A 860 -0.81 -21.66 31.11
C HIS A 860 -2.02 -21.48 32.03
N ASP A 861 -1.88 -20.77 33.15
CA ASP A 861 -2.93 -20.56 34.15
C ASP A 861 -2.96 -19.09 34.65
N GLN A 862 -2.84 -18.13 33.73
CA GLN A 862 -2.79 -16.69 34.03
C GLN A 862 -4.08 -16.12 34.66
N MET A 863 -3.95 -15.34 35.74
CA MET A 863 -4.99 -14.40 36.21
C MET A 863 -4.53 -12.96 35.98
N HIS A 864 -5.27 -12.22 35.15
CA HIS A 864 -4.96 -10.81 34.87
C HIS A 864 -5.06 -9.97 36.16
N VAL A 865 -4.08 -9.11 36.43
CA VAL A 865 -4.07 -8.24 37.62
C VAL A 865 -5.35 -7.40 37.72
N ALA A 866 -5.79 -6.78 36.63
CA ALA A 866 -7.03 -6.00 36.59
C ALA A 866 -8.27 -6.83 36.99
N LYS A 867 -8.38 -8.06 36.50
CA LYS A 867 -9.48 -8.98 36.85
C LYS A 867 -9.47 -9.35 38.33
N TRP A 868 -8.29 -9.53 38.94
CA TRP A 868 -8.16 -9.72 40.38
C TRP A 868 -8.53 -8.45 41.18
N ILE A 869 -8.03 -7.27 40.78
CA ILE A 869 -8.38 -5.98 41.41
C ILE A 869 -9.91 -5.75 41.39
N LYS A 870 -10.57 -6.03 40.26
CA LYS A 870 -12.04 -5.97 40.14
C LYS A 870 -12.76 -6.91 41.12
N ALA A 871 -12.19 -8.08 41.40
CA ALA A 871 -12.75 -9.05 42.37
C ALA A 871 -12.47 -8.67 43.83
N GLU A 872 -11.30 -8.09 44.13
CA GLU A 872 -10.85 -7.75 45.49
C GLU A 872 -11.42 -6.40 46.00
N PHE A 873 -11.57 -5.42 45.11
CA PHE A 873 -12.07 -4.08 45.44
C PHE A 873 -13.49 -3.81 44.91
N GLY A 874 -14.00 -4.67 44.02
CA GLY A 874 -15.33 -4.52 43.42
C GLY A 874 -15.38 -3.54 42.24
N PRO A 875 -16.48 -3.54 41.46
CA PRO A 875 -16.60 -2.77 40.22
C PRO A 875 -16.81 -1.27 40.40
N ARG A 876 -17.16 -0.81 41.62
CA ARG A 876 -17.41 0.61 41.95
C ARG A 876 -16.43 1.21 42.98
N SER A 877 -15.24 0.63 43.14
CA SER A 877 -14.17 1.23 43.95
C SER A 877 -13.22 2.07 43.09
N SER A 878 -12.61 3.08 43.71
CA SER A 878 -11.67 4.01 43.07
C SER A 878 -10.45 3.33 42.44
N VAL A 879 -9.92 2.26 43.06
CA VAL A 879 -8.80 1.47 42.50
C VAL A 879 -9.19 0.84 41.17
N THR A 880 -10.38 0.23 41.07
CA THR A 880 -10.88 -0.40 39.84
C THR A 880 -11.11 0.62 38.72
N ALA A 881 -11.51 1.85 39.05
CA ALA A 881 -11.70 2.95 38.08
C ALA A 881 -10.37 3.42 37.44
N VAL A 882 -9.27 3.42 38.20
CA VAL A 882 -7.92 3.70 37.68
C VAL A 882 -7.51 2.60 36.67
N PHE A 883 -7.65 1.32 37.04
CA PHE A 883 -7.36 0.20 36.13
C PHE A 883 -8.24 0.23 34.86
N MET A 884 -9.51 0.64 34.96
CA MET A 884 -10.39 0.84 33.79
C MET A 884 -9.89 1.96 32.87
N THR A 885 -9.53 3.11 33.44
CA THR A 885 -8.99 4.25 32.67
C THR A 885 -7.71 3.87 31.93
N HIS A 886 -6.83 3.10 32.57
CA HIS A 886 -5.63 2.54 31.96
C HIS A 886 -5.92 1.53 30.85
N ALA A 887 -6.89 0.62 31.04
CA ALA A 887 -7.27 -0.37 30.03
C ALA A 887 -7.86 0.29 28.77
N ILE A 888 -8.57 1.41 28.93
CA ILE A 888 -9.07 2.23 27.81
C ILE A 888 -7.92 2.94 27.07
N ILE A 889 -6.97 3.56 27.79
CA ILE A 889 -5.82 4.24 27.16
C ILE A 889 -4.96 3.24 26.37
N ASN A 890 -4.74 2.04 26.92
CA ASN A 890 -3.89 1.01 26.32
C ASN A 890 -4.63 0.04 25.38
N GLU A 891 -5.91 0.28 25.10
CA GLU A 891 -6.77 -0.52 24.21
C GLU A 891 -6.78 -2.04 24.52
N ASN A 892 -6.68 -2.41 25.80
CA ASN A 892 -6.60 -3.82 26.22
C ASN A 892 -7.98 -4.50 26.18
N SER A 893 -8.31 -5.06 25.02
CA SER A 893 -9.60 -5.69 24.72
C SER A 893 -9.95 -6.88 25.62
N VAL A 894 -8.97 -7.56 26.23
CA VAL A 894 -9.21 -8.68 27.17
C VAL A 894 -9.76 -8.15 28.49
N ILE A 895 -9.15 -7.10 29.04
CA ILE A 895 -9.60 -6.44 30.27
C ILE A 895 -10.94 -5.72 30.02
N LEU A 896 -11.09 -5.03 28.90
CA LEU A 896 -12.33 -4.33 28.55
C LEU A 896 -13.51 -5.29 28.36
N ASN A 897 -13.30 -6.49 27.77
CA ASN A 897 -14.32 -7.54 27.73
C ASN A 897 -14.77 -7.97 29.14
N ASP A 898 -13.82 -8.22 30.06
CA ASP A 898 -14.13 -8.60 31.45
C ASP A 898 -14.80 -7.47 32.24
N TYR A 899 -14.53 -6.21 31.91
CA TYR A 899 -15.09 -5.05 32.61
C TYR A 899 -16.49 -4.65 32.10
N LEU A 900 -16.77 -4.84 30.81
CA LEU A 900 -18.00 -4.38 30.14
C LEU A 900 -19.00 -5.50 29.81
N LEU A 901 -18.54 -6.64 29.26
CA LEU A 901 -19.44 -7.67 28.69
C LEU A 901 -19.94 -8.71 29.70
N VAL A 902 -19.71 -8.50 30.99
CA VAL A 902 -20.17 -9.42 32.06
C VAL A 902 -21.70 -9.38 32.21
N ALA A 903 -22.26 -10.55 32.52
CA ALA A 903 -23.67 -10.76 32.78
C ALA A 903 -24.10 -10.07 34.09
N GLY A 904 -25.13 -9.22 34.01
CA GLY A 904 -25.67 -8.46 35.14
C GLY A 904 -25.02 -7.08 35.32
N ARG A 905 -25.84 -6.02 35.29
CA ARG A 905 -25.38 -4.62 35.38
C ARG A 905 -24.54 -4.32 36.65
N ALA A 906 -24.81 -5.01 37.75
CA ALA A 906 -24.10 -4.81 39.02
C ALA A 906 -22.61 -5.22 38.99
N GLN A 907 -22.18 -6.05 38.02
CA GLN A 907 -20.79 -6.52 37.89
C GLN A 907 -19.97 -5.77 36.81
N ARG A 908 -20.58 -4.78 36.13
CA ARG A 908 -19.90 -3.95 35.12
C ARG A 908 -19.18 -2.78 35.76
N VAL A 909 -18.04 -2.39 35.19
CA VAL A 909 -17.31 -1.18 35.59
C VAL A 909 -17.74 -0.04 34.66
N PRO A 910 -18.39 1.04 35.15
CA PRO A 910 -18.99 2.04 34.28
C PRO A 910 -17.99 2.81 33.40
N ILE A 911 -18.41 3.10 32.16
CA ILE A 911 -17.78 4.08 31.28
C ILE A 911 -18.20 5.51 31.66
N THR A 912 -17.37 6.49 31.32
CA THR A 912 -17.56 7.91 31.66
C THR A 912 -17.27 8.83 30.48
N LEU A 913 -17.81 10.05 30.50
CA LEU A 913 -17.45 11.08 29.51
C LEU A 913 -15.95 11.43 29.57
N LYS A 914 -15.35 11.43 30.78
CA LYS A 914 -13.90 11.58 30.99
C LYS A 914 -13.07 10.61 30.14
N HIS A 915 -13.48 9.36 29.98
CA HIS A 915 -12.78 8.38 29.13
C HIS A 915 -12.73 8.82 27.66
N PHE A 916 -13.83 9.36 27.12
CA PHE A 916 -13.86 9.90 25.75
C PHE A 916 -13.07 11.20 25.62
N GLN A 917 -13.02 12.04 26.66
CA GLN A 917 -12.17 13.25 26.68
C GLN A 917 -10.67 12.91 26.68
N ILE A 918 -10.26 11.88 27.43
CA ILE A 918 -8.89 11.33 27.41
C ILE A 918 -8.50 10.85 26.01
N LEU A 919 -9.38 10.09 25.34
CA LEU A 919 -9.13 9.61 23.98
C LEU A 919 -9.10 10.75 22.95
N ALA A 920 -9.94 11.78 23.12
CA ALA A 920 -9.90 12.99 22.31
C ALA A 920 -8.57 13.76 22.47
N ARG A 921 -8.04 13.86 23.70
CA ARG A 921 -6.74 14.48 24.00
C ARG A 921 -5.60 13.80 23.23
N LEU A 922 -5.55 12.47 23.30
CA LEU A 922 -4.54 11.61 22.67
C LEU A 922 -4.82 11.34 21.17
N ARG A 923 -5.94 11.83 20.63
CA ARG A 923 -6.45 11.66 19.25
C ARG A 923 -6.72 10.21 18.81
N ARG A 924 -6.58 9.21 19.70
CA ARG A 924 -6.84 7.78 19.47
C ARG A 924 -8.32 7.49 19.24
N ALA A 925 -8.65 6.50 18.40
CA ALA A 925 -10.04 6.08 18.22
C ALA A 925 -10.58 5.34 19.46
N PRO A 926 -11.80 5.62 19.94
CA PRO A 926 -12.42 4.79 20.97
C PRO A 926 -12.71 3.38 20.44
N CYS A 927 -12.35 2.36 21.22
CA CYS A 927 -12.62 0.96 20.89
C CYS A 927 -14.13 0.69 20.80
N ASN A 928 -14.54 -0.09 19.79
CA ASN A 928 -15.94 -0.40 19.49
C ASN A 928 -16.73 -0.98 20.68
N GLN A 929 -16.05 -1.64 21.62
CA GLN A 929 -16.65 -2.17 22.86
C GLN A 929 -17.31 -1.07 23.71
N LEU A 930 -16.75 0.15 23.74
CA LEU A 930 -17.32 1.28 24.48
C LEU A 930 -18.62 1.76 23.83
N TYR A 931 -18.69 1.79 22.49
CA TYR A 931 -19.92 2.14 21.78
C TYR A 931 -21.00 1.06 21.97
N HIS A 932 -20.63 -0.22 21.92
CA HIS A 932 -21.55 -1.34 22.14
C HIS A 932 -22.17 -1.34 23.55
N ASP A 933 -21.44 -0.92 24.60
CA ASP A 933 -22.01 -0.78 25.95
C ASP A 933 -23.02 0.39 26.03
N ILE A 934 -22.76 1.51 25.35
CA ILE A 934 -23.73 2.61 25.20
C ILE A 934 -24.99 2.13 24.45
N GLU A 935 -24.84 1.39 23.35
CA GLU A 935 -25.95 0.80 22.58
C GLU A 935 -26.80 -0.16 23.44
N SER A 936 -26.11 -0.94 24.29
CA SER A 936 -26.68 -1.84 25.31
C SER A 936 -27.35 -1.11 26.49
N GLY A 937 -27.27 0.23 26.54
CA GLY A 937 -27.93 1.05 27.56
C GLY A 937 -27.10 1.30 28.82
N ALA A 938 -25.78 1.51 28.68
CA ALA A 938 -24.93 1.97 29.76
C ALA A 938 -25.46 3.24 30.45
N ASP A 939 -25.25 3.33 31.76
CA ASP A 939 -25.52 4.54 32.54
C ASP A 939 -24.61 5.70 32.09
N PHE A 940 -25.10 6.94 32.19
CA PHE A 940 -24.31 8.13 31.85
C PHE A 940 -23.66 8.71 33.11
N PHE A 941 -22.34 8.88 33.07
CA PHE A 941 -21.55 9.53 34.12
C PHE A 941 -20.51 10.47 33.50
N LEU A 942 -20.32 11.64 34.09
CA LEU A 942 -19.32 12.61 33.69
C LEU A 942 -17.89 12.13 34.05
N SER A 943 -17.74 11.57 35.25
CA SER A 943 -16.46 11.12 35.82
C SER A 943 -16.67 9.96 36.80
N GLU A 944 -15.57 9.35 37.26
CA GLU A 944 -15.60 8.23 38.19
C GLU A 944 -16.21 8.59 39.57
N ASP A 945 -16.11 9.86 39.99
CA ASP A 945 -16.62 10.36 41.26
C ASP A 945 -18.16 10.33 41.38
N GLU A 946 -18.87 10.16 40.27
CA GLU A 946 -20.33 10.16 40.21
C GLU A 946 -20.95 8.78 40.54
N TYR A 947 -20.22 7.69 40.25
CA TYR A 947 -20.67 6.32 40.55
C TYR A 947 -19.94 5.63 41.70
N ILE A 948 -18.78 6.15 42.13
CA ILE A 948 -18.03 5.65 43.30
C ILE A 948 -18.77 6.08 44.59
N PRO A 949 -19.13 5.14 45.49
CA PRO A 949 -19.76 5.51 46.76
C PRO A 949 -18.84 6.38 47.62
N LYS A 950 -19.38 7.44 48.25
CA LYS A 950 -18.67 8.24 49.26
C LYS A 950 -18.20 7.42 50.48
N SER A 951 -18.65 6.18 50.59
CA SER A 951 -18.26 5.21 51.61
C SER A 951 -17.04 4.35 51.24
N ASP A 952 -16.48 4.46 50.02
CA ASP A 952 -15.40 3.61 49.48
C ASP A 952 -14.24 3.39 50.47
N SER A 953 -13.91 2.12 50.69
CA SER A 953 -12.89 1.69 51.67
C SER A 953 -11.48 2.08 51.23
N ALA A 954 -11.19 2.07 49.92
CA ALA A 954 -9.89 2.47 49.40
C ALA A 954 -9.59 3.95 49.67
N ARG A 955 -10.55 4.84 49.37
CA ARG A 955 -10.41 6.29 49.66
C ARG A 955 -10.25 6.59 51.15
N LYS A 956 -11.00 5.89 52.02
CA LYS A 956 -10.88 6.03 53.48
C LYS A 956 -9.55 5.50 54.03
N LEU A 957 -8.98 4.45 53.44
CA LEU A 957 -7.67 3.94 53.82
C LEU A 957 -6.56 4.89 53.36
N TYR A 958 -6.67 5.44 52.14
CA TYR A 958 -5.74 6.43 51.61
C TYR A 958 -5.67 7.69 52.49
N SER A 959 -6.81 8.34 52.77
CA SER A 959 -6.83 9.55 53.60
C SER A 959 -6.40 9.31 55.06
N LYS A 960 -6.53 8.08 55.57
CA LYS A 960 -6.02 7.70 56.90
C LYS A 960 -4.50 7.48 56.94
N VAL A 961 -3.84 7.34 55.79
CA VAL A 961 -2.36 7.22 55.68
C VAL A 961 -1.67 8.58 55.61
N GLU A 962 -2.32 9.62 55.07
CA GLU A 962 -1.73 10.97 54.93
C GLU A 962 -1.74 11.79 56.23
N VAL A 963 -2.65 11.52 57.18
CA VAL A 963 -2.78 12.31 58.41
C VAL A 963 -1.74 11.90 59.47
N LYS A 964 -0.49 12.36 59.32
CA LYS A 964 0.53 12.23 60.38
C LYS A 964 1.59 13.36 60.45
N LYS A 965 1.09 14.59 60.67
CA LYS A 965 1.80 15.79 61.18
C LYS A 965 3.09 16.25 60.46
N GLU A 966 3.06 17.46 59.94
CA GLU A 966 4.15 18.42 60.22
C GLU A 966 3.85 19.15 61.54
N SER A 967 4.90 19.60 62.24
CA SER A 967 4.79 20.36 63.49
C SER A 967 5.81 21.49 63.53
N SER A 968 5.34 22.72 63.36
CA SER A 968 6.15 23.94 63.35
C SER A 968 6.64 24.32 64.77
N PRO A 969 7.88 24.81 64.91
CA PRO A 969 8.31 25.58 66.08
C PRO A 969 8.35 27.09 65.81
N ALA A 970 7.71 27.85 66.71
CA ALA A 970 7.95 29.25 67.10
C ALA A 970 8.47 30.30 66.07
N ASN A 971 7.66 31.34 65.85
CA ASN A 971 7.90 32.60 66.59
C ASN A 971 6.62 33.47 66.74
N ILE A 972 6.67 34.39 67.71
CA ILE A 972 5.62 35.25 68.31
C ILE A 972 6.24 36.67 68.42
N PRO A 973 5.54 37.83 68.50
CA PRO A 973 4.12 38.13 68.81
C PRO A 973 3.36 38.78 67.60
N VAL A 974 2.12 39.33 67.65
CA VAL A 974 1.42 40.16 68.66
C VAL A 974 -0.10 39.89 68.72
N SER A 975 -0.67 40.21 69.89
CA SER A 975 -2.08 40.38 70.32
C SER A 975 -3.10 40.86 69.24
N SER A 976 -4.43 40.74 69.41
CA SER A 976 -5.20 40.81 70.68
C SER A 976 -6.66 40.31 70.62
N VAL A 977 -7.16 39.85 71.78
CA VAL A 977 -8.57 39.98 72.27
C VAL A 977 -9.70 39.10 71.67
N THR A 978 -10.46 38.50 72.60
CA THR A 978 -11.71 37.69 72.48
C THR A 978 -12.96 38.58 72.78
N PRO A 979 -14.26 38.13 72.83
CA PRO A 979 -14.79 36.76 72.85
C PRO A 979 -16.14 36.46 72.11
N GLU A 980 -16.54 35.18 72.17
CA GLU A 980 -17.91 34.62 72.37
C GLU A 980 -19.03 34.54 71.28
N ARG A 981 -19.66 33.33 71.29
CA ARG A 981 -21.06 32.91 70.99
C ARG A 981 -21.61 32.68 69.56
N ASP A 982 -21.96 31.40 69.37
CA ASP A 982 -23.15 30.77 68.74
C ASP A 982 -24.49 31.57 68.69
N PRO A 983 -25.54 31.13 67.94
CA PRO A 983 -25.57 30.37 66.68
C PRO A 983 -26.73 30.80 65.70
N THR A 984 -27.08 29.91 64.74
CA THR A 984 -28.38 29.76 64.00
C THR A 984 -28.63 30.41 62.62
N SER A 985 -29.18 29.56 61.72
CA SER A 985 -30.14 29.86 60.64
C SER A 985 -29.72 30.74 59.44
N GLY A 986 -30.47 30.64 58.32
CA GLY A 986 -30.38 31.58 57.19
C GLY A 986 -30.19 30.96 55.78
N SER A 987 -31.29 30.59 55.14
CA SER A 987 -31.44 30.52 53.67
C SER A 987 -32.35 31.71 53.27
N PRO A 988 -32.39 32.25 52.02
CA PRO A 988 -31.90 31.69 50.76
C PRO A 988 -31.20 32.68 49.79
N ARG A 989 -31.02 32.21 48.55
CA ARG A 989 -30.73 32.93 47.28
C ARG A 989 -31.07 34.44 47.25
N GLY A 990 -30.13 35.27 46.78
CA GLY A 990 -30.39 36.65 46.36
C GLY A 990 -29.45 37.14 45.24
N ARG A 991 -29.98 37.39 44.04
CA ARG A 991 -29.23 38.02 42.93
C ARG A 991 -29.24 39.55 43.09
N LYS A 992 -28.11 40.22 42.85
CA LYS A 992 -27.92 41.16 41.70
C LYS A 992 -26.54 41.84 41.69
N ARG A 993 -25.99 42.04 40.49
CA ARG A 993 -24.98 43.07 40.15
C ARG A 993 -25.65 44.48 40.22
N PRO A 994 -24.93 45.63 40.17
CA PRO A 994 -23.51 45.82 39.84
C PRO A 994 -22.74 46.81 40.76
N ARG A 995 -21.44 47.01 40.47
CA ARG A 995 -20.90 48.38 40.31
C ARG A 995 -19.73 48.41 39.30
N ARG A 996 -19.35 49.63 38.90
CA ARG A 996 -18.72 49.96 37.62
C ARG A 996 -17.51 50.87 37.82
N SER A 997 -16.36 50.49 37.27
CA SER A 997 -15.18 51.35 37.06
C SER A 997 -14.35 50.71 35.92
N THR A 998 -14.38 51.26 34.70
CA THR A 998 -13.46 52.31 34.18
C THR A 998 -11.99 51.85 34.21
N ALA A 999 -11.44 51.21 33.17
CA ALA A 999 -11.20 51.63 31.78
C ALA A 999 -10.00 52.58 31.62
N ILE A 1000 -9.18 52.36 30.56
CA ILE A 1000 -8.59 53.40 29.68
C ILE A 1000 -7.90 52.76 28.44
N THR A 1001 -8.51 52.99 27.26
CA THR A 1001 -7.90 53.23 25.91
C THR A 1001 -6.95 52.21 25.23
N VAL A 1002 -6.84 52.11 23.89
CA VAL A 1002 -7.54 52.85 22.79
C VAL A 1002 -7.81 52.02 21.51
N ARG A 1003 -8.85 52.51 20.82
CA ARG A 1003 -9.44 52.33 19.48
C ARG A 1003 -8.49 51.96 18.30
N SER A 1004 -8.89 51.33 17.18
CA SER A 1004 -10.18 51.04 16.47
C SER A 1004 -10.72 52.09 15.47
N TYR A 1005 -11.04 51.66 14.23
CA TYR A 1005 -11.87 52.30 13.18
C TYR A 1005 -12.44 51.16 12.28
N VAL A 1006 -13.58 51.20 11.56
CA VAL A 1006 -14.86 51.99 11.48
C VAL A 1006 -15.76 51.26 10.42
N VAL A 1007 -17.07 51.44 10.12
CA VAL A 1007 -18.24 52.29 10.51
C VAL A 1007 -19.56 51.46 10.29
N PRO A 1008 -20.76 51.80 10.85
CA PRO A 1008 -21.94 50.91 10.86
C PRO A 1008 -23.28 51.55 10.38
N GLY A 1009 -24.43 50.95 10.77
CA GLY A 1009 -25.82 51.48 10.78
C GLY A 1009 -26.88 50.37 10.60
N SER A 1010 -28.19 50.47 10.96
CA SER A 1010 -28.99 51.40 11.81
C SER A 1010 -30.50 51.00 11.73
N ASP A 1011 -31.42 51.07 12.72
CA ASP A 1011 -31.39 50.88 14.20
C ASP A 1011 -32.61 49.98 14.67
N ASP A 1012 -33.71 50.27 15.41
CA ASP A 1012 -34.29 51.41 16.21
C ASP A 1012 -35.45 50.88 17.17
N GLU A 1013 -36.19 51.75 17.89
CA GLU A 1013 -37.23 51.53 18.97
C GLU A 1013 -38.73 51.31 18.50
N ALA A 1014 -39.81 51.02 19.28
CA ALA A 1014 -40.11 50.31 20.57
C ALA A 1014 -41.66 50.30 20.93
N ILE A 1015 -42.07 49.78 22.13
CA ILE A 1015 -43.33 50.01 22.94
C ILE A 1015 -44.61 49.11 22.75
N ALA A 1016 -45.33 48.88 23.89
CA ALA A 1016 -46.71 48.34 24.15
C ALA A 1016 -46.99 46.80 24.13
N VAL A 1017 -47.57 46.15 25.18
CA VAL A 1017 -48.99 45.92 25.63
C VAL A 1017 -49.88 45.27 24.53
N GLU A 1018 -50.65 44.18 24.71
CA GLU A 1018 -51.42 43.62 25.86
C GLU A 1018 -51.25 42.09 26.12
N ASP A 1019 -51.92 41.59 27.17
CA ASP A 1019 -51.88 40.22 27.71
C ASP A 1019 -52.81 39.22 27.00
N ASP A 1020 -52.60 37.90 27.25
CA ASP A 1020 -53.67 37.03 27.79
C ASP A 1020 -53.10 35.74 28.40
N GLU A 1021 -53.80 35.18 29.40
CA GLU A 1021 -53.44 33.92 30.09
C GLU A 1021 -54.23 32.72 29.54
N ASP A 1022 -53.62 31.53 29.43
CA ASP A 1022 -54.24 30.31 29.97
C ASP A 1022 -53.24 29.16 30.24
N TYR A 1023 -53.69 28.14 30.96
CA TYR A 1023 -52.94 27.02 31.50
C TYR A 1023 -52.87 25.82 30.53
N ASP A 1024 -51.78 25.03 30.59
CA ASP A 1024 -51.89 23.65 31.08
C ASP A 1024 -50.54 23.01 31.50
N VAL A 1025 -50.59 21.95 32.29
CA VAL A 1025 -49.46 21.25 32.89
C VAL A 1025 -49.05 20.03 32.05
N LYS A 1026 -47.76 19.94 31.65
CA LYS A 1026 -47.17 18.70 31.11
C LYS A 1026 -45.93 18.23 31.87
N MET A 1027 -45.85 16.92 32.06
CA MET A 1027 -44.86 16.25 32.90
C MET A 1027 -43.43 16.35 32.36
N LYS A 1028 -42.45 16.46 33.27
CA LYS A 1028 -41.04 16.24 32.96
C LYS A 1028 -40.78 14.75 32.72
N GLN A 1029 -40.73 14.33 31.46
CA GLN A 1029 -40.07 13.07 31.09
C GLN A 1029 -38.58 13.13 31.49
N THR A 1030 -38.08 12.08 32.13
CA THR A 1030 -36.65 11.93 32.41
C THR A 1030 -35.88 11.65 31.10
N GLU A 1031 -34.82 12.43 30.81
CA GLU A 1031 -33.94 12.14 29.66
C GLU A 1031 -33.28 10.76 29.86
N GLY A 1032 -33.61 9.78 28.99
CA GLY A 1032 -32.99 8.45 29.06
C GLY A 1032 -31.48 8.48 28.75
N ASN A 1033 -30.70 7.61 29.41
CA ASN A 1033 -29.22 7.60 29.38
C ASN A 1033 -28.61 7.73 27.96
N LEU A 1034 -29.21 7.09 26.95
CA LEU A 1034 -28.75 7.17 25.55
C LEU A 1034 -28.81 8.60 24.99
N ARG A 1035 -29.82 9.41 25.35
CA ARG A 1035 -29.95 10.81 24.96
C ARG A 1035 -28.82 11.65 25.56
N LEU A 1036 -28.47 11.42 26.84
CA LEU A 1036 -27.34 12.08 27.52
C LEU A 1036 -26.00 11.74 26.84
N TRP A 1037 -25.78 10.46 26.52
CA TRP A 1037 -24.60 10.04 25.73
C TRP A 1037 -24.55 10.72 24.36
N VAL A 1038 -25.64 10.71 23.59
CA VAL A 1038 -25.72 11.35 22.25
C VAL A 1038 -25.49 12.87 22.31
N LYS A 1039 -25.99 13.54 23.34
CA LYS A 1039 -25.85 14.98 23.63
C LYS A 1039 -24.38 15.35 23.87
N HIS A 1040 -23.76 14.78 24.89
CA HIS A 1040 -22.39 15.13 25.28
C HIS A 1040 -21.31 14.61 24.32
N LEU A 1041 -21.52 13.45 23.67
CA LEU A 1041 -20.65 13.02 22.56
C LEU A 1041 -20.82 13.92 21.32
N GLY A 1042 -22.01 14.50 21.12
CA GLY A 1042 -22.26 15.52 20.09
C GLY A 1042 -21.55 16.84 20.35
N GLU A 1043 -21.52 17.29 21.60
CA GLU A 1043 -20.73 18.46 22.04
C GLU A 1043 -19.23 18.22 21.84
N LEU A 1044 -18.72 17.08 22.29
CA LEU A 1044 -17.31 16.69 22.09
C LEU A 1044 -16.94 16.65 20.60
N LEU A 1045 -17.82 16.10 19.75
CA LEU A 1045 -17.65 16.09 18.29
C LEU A 1045 -17.62 17.51 17.69
N LYS A 1046 -18.44 18.46 18.19
CA LYS A 1046 -18.38 19.87 17.77
C LYS A 1046 -17.02 20.51 18.12
N THR A 1047 -16.46 20.23 19.30
CA THR A 1047 -15.14 20.78 19.67
C THR A 1047 -14.01 20.26 18.79
N GLU A 1048 -14.01 18.97 18.44
CA GLU A 1048 -13.00 18.39 17.54
C GLU A 1048 -13.16 18.88 16.08
N GLN A 1049 -14.40 19.13 15.63
CA GLN A 1049 -14.65 19.80 14.35
C GLN A 1049 -14.04 21.21 14.30
N ALA A 1050 -14.23 22.01 15.36
CA ALA A 1050 -13.65 23.35 15.45
C ALA A 1050 -12.10 23.32 15.40
N LYS A 1051 -11.46 22.44 16.18
CA LYS A 1051 -10.00 22.25 16.15
C LYS A 1051 -9.49 21.85 14.76
N HIS A 1052 -10.19 20.95 14.07
CA HIS A 1052 -9.81 20.53 12.71
C HIS A 1052 -9.97 21.66 11.68
N GLN A 1053 -11.02 22.48 11.79
CA GLN A 1053 -11.19 23.67 10.94
C GLN A 1053 -10.10 24.72 11.21
N GLU A 1054 -9.74 24.95 12.48
CA GLU A 1054 -8.67 25.88 12.85
C GLU A 1054 -7.30 25.41 12.34
N HIS A 1055 -6.98 24.13 12.51
CA HIS A 1055 -5.75 23.53 11.98
C HIS A 1055 -5.67 23.64 10.45
N LYS A 1056 -6.79 23.41 9.75
CA LYS A 1056 -6.89 23.62 8.30
C LYS A 1056 -6.66 25.08 7.92
N ARG A 1057 -7.19 26.04 8.70
CA ARG A 1057 -6.98 27.48 8.51
C ARG A 1057 -5.51 27.90 8.74
N LYS A 1058 -4.80 27.26 9.68
CA LYS A 1058 -3.35 27.49 9.91
C LYS A 1058 -2.51 27.04 8.72
N LEU A 1059 -2.65 25.78 8.29
CA LEU A 1059 -1.96 25.25 7.10
C LEU A 1059 -2.29 26.04 5.82
N MET A 1060 -3.53 26.53 5.67
CA MET A 1060 -3.94 27.40 4.55
C MET A 1060 -3.44 28.85 4.64
N LYS A 1061 -2.85 29.26 5.77
CA LYS A 1061 -2.15 30.55 5.95
C LYS A 1061 -0.63 30.40 5.78
N GLU A 1062 -0.09 29.25 6.18
CA GLU A 1062 1.34 28.92 6.05
C GLU A 1062 1.72 28.61 4.59
N ALA A 1063 0.85 27.95 3.84
CA ALA A 1063 1.04 27.72 2.41
C ALA A 1063 0.50 28.89 1.58
N GLY A 1064 1.34 29.44 0.70
CA GLY A 1064 1.04 30.63 -0.11
C GLY A 1064 -0.18 30.49 -1.04
N PRO A 1065 -0.73 31.64 -1.51
CA PRO A 1065 -1.99 31.70 -2.24
C PRO A 1065 -1.96 30.84 -3.51
N GLY A 1066 -2.75 29.76 -3.51
CA GLY A 1066 -2.89 28.80 -4.61
C GLY A 1066 -2.67 27.33 -4.21
N ALA A 1067 -2.03 27.06 -3.07
CA ALA A 1067 -1.72 25.71 -2.61
C ALA A 1067 -2.97 24.91 -2.18
N LYS A 1068 -3.26 23.79 -2.85
CA LYS A 1068 -4.38 22.89 -2.51
C LYS A 1068 -4.00 21.86 -1.44
N ILE A 1069 -3.83 22.30 -0.19
CA ILE A 1069 -3.55 21.39 0.93
C ILE A 1069 -4.79 20.55 1.28
N ARG A 1070 -4.59 19.23 1.38
CA ARG A 1070 -5.59 18.25 1.81
C ARG A 1070 -5.33 17.83 3.26
N VAL A 1071 -6.05 18.44 4.20
CA VAL A 1071 -5.98 18.08 5.62
C VAL A 1071 -6.92 16.90 5.91
N TYR A 1072 -6.41 15.87 6.56
CA TYR A 1072 -7.16 14.65 6.90
C TYR A 1072 -7.82 14.76 8.29
N LYS A 1073 -8.81 13.89 8.56
CA LYS A 1073 -9.46 13.80 9.87
C LYS A 1073 -8.70 12.84 10.78
N ASN A 1074 -8.37 13.27 12.00
CA ASN A 1074 -7.78 12.42 13.05
C ASN A 1074 -8.69 11.22 13.39
N GLU A 1075 -8.10 10.16 13.93
CA GLU A 1075 -8.79 8.87 14.13
C GLU A 1075 -9.96 8.96 15.13
N PHE A 1076 -9.77 9.63 16.27
CA PHE A 1076 -10.87 9.94 17.20
C PHE A 1076 -12.05 10.62 16.49
N PHE A 1077 -11.78 11.67 15.71
CA PHE A 1077 -12.80 12.42 14.98
C PHE A 1077 -13.49 11.55 13.92
N ARG A 1078 -12.77 10.67 13.23
CA ARG A 1078 -13.33 9.74 12.23
C ARG A 1078 -14.19 8.64 12.88
N SER A 1079 -13.76 8.08 14.01
CA SER A 1079 -14.52 7.05 14.75
C SER A 1079 -15.80 7.66 15.34
N LEU A 1080 -15.68 8.76 16.09
CA LEU A 1080 -16.82 9.42 16.73
C LEU A 1080 -17.84 9.94 15.71
N SER A 1081 -17.39 10.50 14.59
CA SER A 1081 -18.27 10.95 13.50
C SER A 1081 -19.01 9.80 12.79
N THR A 1082 -18.58 8.55 12.96
CA THR A 1082 -19.24 7.36 12.42
C THR A 1082 -20.22 6.80 13.46
N HIS A 1083 -19.73 6.45 14.64
CA HIS A 1083 -20.55 5.82 15.69
C HIS A 1083 -21.65 6.73 16.24
N LEU A 1084 -21.44 8.05 16.33
CA LEU A 1084 -22.50 8.97 16.79
C LEU A 1084 -23.72 9.02 15.83
N ARG A 1085 -23.54 8.68 14.54
CA ARG A 1085 -24.68 8.56 13.60
C ARG A 1085 -25.50 7.31 13.90
N LEU A 1086 -24.83 6.20 14.23
CA LEU A 1086 -25.48 4.96 14.63
C LEU A 1086 -26.23 5.12 15.96
N LEU A 1087 -25.59 5.74 16.96
CA LEU A 1087 -26.22 6.02 18.27
C LEU A 1087 -27.46 6.91 18.14
N ARG A 1088 -27.44 7.93 17.27
CA ARG A 1088 -28.63 8.76 16.97
C ARG A 1088 -29.75 7.94 16.35
N LYS A 1089 -29.46 7.15 15.31
CA LYS A 1089 -30.46 6.28 14.70
C LYS A 1089 -31.05 5.29 15.71
N ILE A 1090 -30.23 4.74 16.61
CA ILE A 1090 -30.70 3.83 17.67
C ILE A 1090 -31.60 4.55 18.68
N ASP A 1091 -31.35 5.83 19.00
CA ASP A 1091 -32.26 6.63 19.84
C ASP A 1091 -33.55 7.01 19.10
N GLU A 1092 -33.48 7.32 17.80
CA GLU A 1092 -34.64 7.59 16.93
C GLU A 1092 -35.53 6.34 16.74
N ASP A 1093 -34.93 5.18 16.47
CA ASP A 1093 -35.62 3.89 16.35
C ASP A 1093 -36.25 3.49 17.70
N LYS A 1094 -35.57 3.75 18.83
CA LYS A 1094 -36.12 3.54 20.19
C LYS A 1094 -37.24 4.51 20.57
N ARG A 1095 -37.35 5.69 19.94
CA ARG A 1095 -38.52 6.58 20.06
C ARG A 1095 -39.70 6.03 19.26
N LYS A 1096 -39.48 5.73 17.97
CA LYS A 1096 -40.51 5.16 17.08
C LYS A 1096 -41.10 3.85 17.61
N GLY A 1097 -40.30 3.03 18.30
CA GLY A 1097 -40.74 1.81 19.00
C GLY A 1097 -41.39 2.01 20.37
N LEU A 1098 -41.48 3.25 20.87
CA LEU A 1098 -42.29 3.65 22.04
C LEU A 1098 -43.59 4.35 21.58
N ASP A 1099 -43.48 5.22 20.57
CA ASP A 1099 -44.59 6.06 20.08
C ASP A 1099 -45.67 5.23 19.35
N CYS A 1100 -45.34 4.02 18.87
CA CYS A 1100 -46.23 3.10 18.15
C CYS A 1100 -47.33 2.42 19.00
N VAL A 1101 -47.70 3.00 20.14
CA VAL A 1101 -48.76 2.53 21.05
C VAL A 1101 -49.92 3.54 21.14
N THR A 1102 -49.82 4.68 20.46
CA THR A 1102 -50.85 5.73 20.39
C THR A 1102 -51.18 6.12 18.95
N ASP A 1103 -52.39 6.63 18.75
CA ASP A 1103 -53.15 6.47 17.49
C ASP A 1103 -52.80 7.45 16.35
N HIS A 1104 -53.27 7.12 15.15
CA HIS A 1104 -53.09 7.90 13.92
C HIS A 1104 -53.85 9.25 13.95
N SER A 1105 -53.19 10.35 13.56
CA SER A 1105 -53.67 11.23 12.47
C SER A 1105 -52.82 12.49 12.17
N LEU A 1106 -52.74 12.78 10.86
CA LEU A 1106 -52.60 14.10 10.20
C LEU A 1106 -51.24 14.85 10.07
N SER A 1107 -51.19 15.61 8.97
CA SER A 1107 -50.25 16.67 8.52
C SER A 1107 -48.79 16.30 8.19
N ASP A 1108 -48.53 16.09 6.89
CA ASP A 1108 -47.24 16.36 6.25
C ASP A 1108 -46.98 17.88 6.16
N VAL A 1109 -46.15 18.45 7.04
CA VAL A 1109 -45.55 19.80 6.88
C VAL A 1109 -44.13 19.83 7.45
N ASP A 1110 -43.18 20.38 6.68
CA ASP A 1110 -41.83 20.88 7.01
C ASP A 1110 -40.93 20.14 8.01
N ASP A 1111 -39.88 19.44 7.51
CA ASP A 1111 -38.54 19.43 8.13
C ASP A 1111 -37.40 18.98 7.15
N ASP A 1112 -37.29 19.61 5.97
CA ASP A 1112 -36.31 19.22 4.91
C ASP A 1112 -35.09 20.17 4.79
N ASP A 1113 -34.48 20.55 5.93
CA ASP A 1113 -33.36 21.51 5.98
C ASP A 1113 -32.07 21.01 6.66
N TYR A 1114 -31.53 19.87 6.18
CA TYR A 1114 -30.15 19.46 6.51
C TYR A 1114 -29.31 18.97 5.31
N SER A 1115 -29.58 19.49 4.10
CA SER A 1115 -28.81 19.17 2.89
C SER A 1115 -27.60 20.10 2.68
N CYS A 1116 -26.48 19.80 3.35
CA CYS A 1116 -25.18 20.47 3.10
C CYS A 1116 -24.56 20.10 1.73
N GLN A 1117 -25.19 20.53 0.63
CA GLN A 1117 -24.63 20.41 -0.71
C GLN A 1117 -23.44 21.37 -0.90
N THR A 1118 -22.27 20.84 -1.28
CA THR A 1118 -21.13 21.68 -1.65
C THR A 1118 -21.39 22.35 -3.01
N VAL A 1119 -21.62 23.66 -3.00
CA VAL A 1119 -21.95 24.48 -4.18
C VAL A 1119 -20.98 24.24 -5.34
N ARG A 1120 -21.51 23.82 -6.49
CA ARG A 1120 -20.80 23.77 -7.78
C ARG A 1120 -21.46 24.75 -8.74
N SER A 1121 -20.88 25.94 -8.87
CA SER A 1121 -21.50 27.11 -9.51
C SER A 1121 -21.72 26.97 -11.02
N LYS A 1122 -22.90 26.48 -11.43
CA LYS A 1122 -23.39 26.63 -12.81
C LYS A 1122 -23.88 28.06 -13.04
N ARG A 1123 -23.02 28.95 -13.57
CA ARG A 1123 -23.46 30.28 -14.04
C ARG A 1123 -24.08 30.14 -15.44
N ARG A 1124 -25.39 30.35 -15.55
CA ARG A 1124 -26.13 30.36 -16.82
C ARG A 1124 -26.30 31.82 -17.29
N LYS A 1125 -26.03 32.09 -18.57
CA LYS A 1125 -26.50 33.28 -19.30
C LYS A 1125 -26.99 32.79 -20.66
N THR A 1126 -28.32 32.75 -20.84
CA THR A 1126 -29.16 33.74 -21.56
C THR A 1126 -29.00 33.62 -23.07
N SER A 1127 -30.06 33.20 -23.74
CA SER A 1127 -30.21 33.24 -25.19
C SER A 1127 -30.59 34.65 -25.66
N LYS A 1128 -29.83 35.16 -26.62
CA LYS A 1128 -30.33 35.81 -27.83
C LYS A 1128 -29.51 35.26 -28.99
#